data_AF-A0A849RYI5-F1
#
_entry.id   AF-A0A849RYI5-F1
#
_cell.length_a   1.000
_cell.length_b   1.000
_cell.length_c   1.000
_cell.angle_alpha   90.00
_cell.angle_beta   90.00
_cell.angle_gamma   90.00
#
_symmetry.space_group_name_H-M   'P 1'
#
loop_
_entity.id
_entity.type
_entity.pdbx_description
1 polymer ?
#
loop_
_entity_poly.entity_id
_entity_poly.type
_entity_poly.pdbx_seq_one_letter_code
_entity_poly.pdbx_strand_id
1 'polypeptide(L)'
;LRPCRYQVTTDGLVILASEAGVLPMDVRKIRQKGRLMPGRMFMVDTVQGRIIDDEEVKAEIVSRKPYRSWVTEYRITLDELPDPSNVPQPDHLTLRQRQQAFSYTIEELKMVITPMVVEGQETTSSMGTDTPLAVLSDRPQLLFKYFKQLFAQVTNPPIDPIREELVMSLTTSIGPKPNLMDENPESCRRIRVKQPILTNAELQKIREIADPHFKSKTLKMLFRVAEGPEGLGAAVDDLCKQASQAIKDGFKFLILSDRGVNEEWAPIPSLLGIASVHHHLVRDCTRTEVGLIVETGEPRDVHHFACLIGYGAGAVNPYLAFETIVDLDRESYFPEGLDAQTAEGKFIKAINKGLLKIFSKMGISTVQSYCGAQIFEAIGLNRELIGRYFTGTPSRVEGIGILEVGEETLRRHRQAYEPAPLRQLDFGGEIHYRIQGEHHNWNPDTIYKLQHATKANDPKTFAEFSQLVNDESKKRANLRGLLEFKFLPEPIPVEEVESAKEIVKRFTTGAMSFGSISKEAHETLAIAMNRLGAKSNTGEGGEDPARFIPLPNGDSKNSYIKQVASARFGVTSHYLVNAKELQIKMAQGAKPGEGGQLPGHKVDENIAKFRYATPGVQLISPPPHHDIYSIEDLAQLIFDLKNSNPDAAVSVKLVSEVGVGTVAAGVAKAYADKVLISGDSGGTGASPLSSIKYAGVPWELGLAETHQTLVLNDLRGRIRVETDGQMKTGRDVAIATLLGAEEFGFATAPLIVEGCIMMRKCHLNTCPVGIATQDATLRKKFAGQPEHLVNFFFFIAEELRQIMAKLGFRTVNEMVGRVDKLKVHKAIDHWKAKGLDLSPLLQAPDVGPEIARYCVQKQDHGLADVMDNKLIELCKPALEKKEKITLDLPIRNVNRTTGTMLSSKVAKQYGLEGLPEDTITIKFSGSAGQSFGAFLSRGITLILEGESNDYLGKGLSGGKIIVFPPKQALYAPEETILIGNTSLYGGTQGEAYCYGMAGERFAVRNSGVRAVVEGTGDHGCEYMTGGVVVVLGQTGRNFAAGMSGGVAFVLNESDKFQSRCNFGMVELEKVKTAEDKKTLHQMITSHFMYTGSRNAKRILDSWEAMLPKFEKVMPVDYKRVLEERKKKVGASKG
;
A
#
# COMPACT_ATOMS: atom_id res chain seq x y z
N LEU A 1 -8.06 12.60 8.99
CA LEU A 1 -8.39 11.25 8.47
C LEU A 1 -9.81 10.79 8.82
N ARG A 2 -10.53 11.43 9.76
CA ARG A 2 -11.97 11.16 10.00
C ARG A 2 -12.77 12.45 9.81
N PRO A 3 -14.04 12.37 9.36
CA PRO A 3 -14.89 13.53 9.21
C PRO A 3 -15.40 14.01 10.57
N CYS A 4 -15.52 15.33 10.70
CA CYS A 4 -16.10 15.99 11.87
C CYS A 4 -16.70 17.32 11.42
N ARG A 5 -18.04 17.38 11.35
CA ARG A 5 -18.82 18.55 10.95
C ARG A 5 -19.41 19.21 12.20
N TYR A 6 -19.52 20.53 12.20
CA TYR A 6 -20.25 21.24 13.23
C TYR A 6 -21.18 22.31 12.65
N GLN A 7 -22.24 22.62 13.39
CA GLN A 7 -23.11 23.75 13.13
C GLN A 7 -23.38 24.51 14.43
N VAL A 8 -23.50 25.83 14.32
CA VAL A 8 -23.79 26.74 15.42
C VAL A 8 -25.06 27.49 15.09
N THR A 9 -26.02 27.47 16.00
CA THR A 9 -27.29 28.15 15.83
C THR A 9 -27.24 29.61 16.31
N THR A 10 -28.27 30.38 15.97
CA THR A 10 -28.42 31.78 16.37
C THR A 10 -28.65 31.96 17.88
N ASP A 11 -29.19 30.94 18.55
CA ASP A 11 -29.37 30.86 20.02
C ASP A 11 -28.18 30.22 20.74
N GLY A 12 -27.07 29.93 20.05
CA GLY A 12 -25.81 29.50 20.66
C GLY A 12 -25.65 27.99 20.89
N LEU A 13 -26.58 27.16 20.41
CA LEU A 13 -26.42 25.69 20.43
C LEU A 13 -25.35 25.27 19.42
N VAL A 14 -24.42 24.42 19.87
CA VAL A 14 -23.38 23.81 19.04
C VAL A 14 -23.71 22.34 18.85
N ILE A 15 -23.80 21.89 17.60
CA ILE A 15 -23.99 20.49 17.23
C ILE A 15 -22.75 20.04 16.48
N LEU A 16 -22.06 19.03 16.99
CA LEU A 16 -20.88 18.42 16.39
C LEU A 16 -21.16 16.93 16.15
N ALA A 17 -20.91 16.47 14.94
CA ALA A 17 -21.16 15.09 14.52
C ALA A 17 -20.21 14.67 13.39
N SER A 18 -20.08 13.37 13.17
CA SER A 18 -19.27 12.85 12.05
C SER A 18 -19.83 13.24 10.68
N GLU A 19 -21.15 13.35 10.57
CA GLU A 19 -21.86 13.74 9.34
C GLU A 19 -22.74 14.97 9.56
N ALA A 20 -22.97 15.73 8.50
CA ALA A 20 -23.98 16.78 8.46
C ALA A 20 -25.38 16.19 8.24
N GLY A 21 -26.42 16.91 8.70
CA GLY A 21 -27.83 16.49 8.53
C GLY A 21 -28.36 15.49 9.56
N VAL A 22 -27.64 15.27 10.66
CA VAL A 22 -28.02 14.31 11.73
C VAL A 22 -29.27 14.72 12.52
N LEU A 23 -29.51 16.03 12.67
CA LEU A 23 -30.67 16.58 13.37
C LEU A 23 -31.44 17.54 12.44
N PRO A 24 -32.79 17.47 12.41
CA PRO A 24 -33.58 18.43 11.64
C PRO A 24 -33.46 19.83 12.25
N MET A 25 -33.07 20.82 11.45
CA MET A 25 -32.96 22.21 11.88
C MET A 25 -33.52 23.17 10.83
N ASP A 26 -34.12 24.26 11.31
CA ASP A 26 -34.49 25.38 10.46
C ASP A 26 -33.23 26.12 10.02
N VAL A 27 -33.01 26.20 8.71
CA VAL A 27 -31.84 26.86 8.09
C VAL A 27 -31.70 28.31 8.53
N ARG A 28 -32.80 29.00 8.84
CA ARG A 28 -32.82 30.39 9.34
C ARG A 28 -32.21 30.53 10.74
N LYS A 29 -32.15 29.44 11.50
CA LYS A 29 -31.52 29.40 12.82
C LYS A 29 -30.04 29.06 12.76
N ILE A 30 -29.48 28.72 11.58
CA ILE A 30 -28.08 28.33 11.47
C ILE A 30 -27.23 29.58 11.24
N ARG A 31 -26.41 29.92 12.24
CA ARG A 31 -25.46 31.03 12.16
C ARG A 31 -24.20 30.64 11.40
N GLN A 32 -23.69 29.44 11.64
CA GLN A 32 -22.42 28.97 11.08
C GLN A 32 -22.44 27.46 10.87
N LYS A 33 -21.75 27.00 9.83
CA LYS A 33 -21.36 25.59 9.68
C LYS A 33 -19.86 25.50 9.43
N GLY A 34 -19.24 24.43 9.89
CA GLY A 34 -17.82 24.21 9.75
C GLY A 34 -17.42 22.74 9.81
N ARG A 35 -16.11 22.52 9.79
CA ARG A 35 -15.49 21.21 10.00
C ARG A 35 -14.20 21.35 10.80
N LEU A 36 -13.76 20.25 11.39
CA LEU A 36 -12.44 20.19 12.00
C LEU A 36 -11.36 19.95 10.92
N MET A 37 -10.34 20.80 10.90
CA MET A 37 -9.21 20.71 9.96
C MET A 37 -8.03 19.94 10.57
N PRO A 38 -7.11 19.38 9.76
CA PRO A 38 -5.95 18.66 10.27
C PRO A 38 -5.12 19.47 11.28
N GLY A 39 -5.00 18.96 12.52
CA GLY A 39 -4.18 19.56 13.58
C GLY A 39 -4.77 20.80 14.25
N ARG A 40 -6.02 21.17 13.94
CA ARG A 40 -6.75 22.24 14.65
C ARG A 40 -7.59 21.66 15.79
N MET A 41 -7.77 22.45 16.84
CA MET A 41 -8.65 22.15 17.96
C MET A 41 -10.01 22.85 17.80
N PHE A 42 -11.04 22.27 18.42
CA PHE A 42 -12.35 22.89 18.56
C PHE A 42 -12.76 22.83 20.02
N MET A 43 -12.84 23.98 20.68
CA MET A 43 -13.13 24.08 22.11
C MET A 43 -14.39 24.92 22.33
N VAL A 44 -15.34 24.37 23.10
CA VAL A 44 -16.51 25.10 23.60
C VAL A 44 -16.28 25.32 25.09
N ASP A 45 -16.11 26.57 25.49
CA ASP A 45 -16.01 26.94 26.90
C ASP A 45 -17.40 27.28 27.42
N THR A 46 -17.93 26.41 28.29
CA THR A 46 -19.27 26.56 28.87
C THR A 46 -19.34 27.61 29.97
N VAL A 47 -18.21 28.02 30.54
CA VAL A 47 -18.14 29.08 31.56
C VAL A 47 -18.13 30.44 30.88
N GLN A 48 -17.33 30.59 29.82
CA GLN A 48 -17.28 31.82 29.01
C GLN A 48 -18.45 31.93 28.03
N GLY A 49 -19.17 30.83 27.77
CA GLY A 49 -20.32 30.80 26.86
C GLY A 49 -19.95 31.02 25.40
N ARG A 50 -18.74 30.63 24.98
CA ARG A 50 -18.24 30.85 23.60
C ARG A 50 -17.39 29.69 23.08
N ILE A 51 -17.24 29.66 21.76
CA ILE A 51 -16.27 28.80 21.08
C ILE A 51 -14.93 29.52 21.10
N ILE A 52 -13.88 28.83 21.54
CA ILE A 52 -12.50 29.34 21.54
C ILE A 52 -11.81 28.79 20.29
N ASP A 53 -11.23 29.67 19.49
CA ASP A 53 -10.54 29.30 18.26
C ASP A 53 -9.20 28.58 18.56
N ASP A 54 -8.77 27.73 17.65
CA ASP A 54 -7.50 27.01 17.69
C ASP A 54 -6.29 27.93 17.97
N GLU A 55 -6.26 29.11 17.34
CA GLU A 55 -5.15 30.06 17.53
C GLU A 55 -5.12 30.64 18.94
N GLU A 56 -6.28 30.92 19.51
CA GLU A 56 -6.39 31.46 20.87
C GLU A 56 -5.96 30.42 21.91
N VAL A 57 -6.45 29.18 21.80
CA VAL A 57 -6.03 28.08 22.69
C VAL A 57 -4.51 27.86 22.60
N LYS A 58 -3.95 27.84 21.39
CA LYS A 58 -2.51 27.66 21.19
C LYS A 58 -1.71 28.85 21.71
N ALA A 59 -2.19 30.09 21.53
CA ALA A 59 -1.52 31.29 22.03
C ALA A 59 -1.45 31.32 23.56
N GLU A 60 -2.53 30.93 24.24
CA GLU A 60 -2.53 30.78 25.69
C GLU A 60 -1.47 29.77 26.13
N ILE A 61 -1.47 28.56 25.55
CA ILE A 61 -0.52 27.50 25.92
C ILE A 61 0.92 27.93 25.67
N VAL A 62 1.24 28.43 24.46
CA VAL A 62 2.61 28.79 24.07
C VAL A 62 3.17 29.98 24.85
N SER A 63 2.31 30.81 25.47
CA SER A 63 2.73 31.93 26.31
C SER A 63 2.91 31.60 27.79
N ARG A 64 2.53 30.40 28.26
CA ARG A 64 2.64 29.98 29.68
C ARG A 64 4.08 29.95 30.20
N LYS A 65 5.04 29.61 29.33
CA LYS A 65 6.47 29.49 29.64
C LYS A 65 7.30 30.01 28.47
N PRO A 66 8.58 30.40 28.69
CA PRO A 66 9.44 30.87 27.62
C PRO A 66 10.01 29.72 26.78
N TYR A 67 9.14 28.88 26.20
CA TYR A 67 9.55 27.65 25.47
C TYR A 67 10.56 27.92 24.36
N ARG A 68 10.43 29.07 23.65
CA ARG A 68 11.41 29.46 22.63
C ARG A 68 12.81 29.64 23.22
N SER A 69 12.92 30.31 24.37
CA SER A 69 14.20 30.50 25.07
C SER A 69 14.79 29.16 25.48
N TRP A 70 13.98 28.29 26.09
CA TRP A 70 14.41 26.96 26.51
C TRP A 70 14.93 26.12 25.33
N VAL A 71 14.20 26.11 24.22
CA VAL A 71 14.62 25.37 23.03
C VAL A 71 15.89 25.96 22.41
N THR A 72 16.06 27.28 22.38
CA THR A 72 17.25 27.91 21.80
C THR A 72 18.50 27.72 22.67
N GLU A 73 18.37 27.75 23.99
CA GLU A 73 19.51 27.69 24.91
C GLU A 73 19.96 26.25 25.22
N TYR A 74 19.02 25.30 25.31
CA TYR A 74 19.31 23.95 25.81
C TYR A 74 19.40 22.87 24.72
N ARG A 75 18.81 23.10 23.53
CA ARG A 75 18.86 22.11 22.45
C ARG A 75 20.15 22.26 21.66
N ILE A 76 20.90 21.16 21.54
CA ILE A 76 22.10 21.10 20.71
C ILE A 76 21.72 20.54 19.34
N THR A 77 22.05 21.24 18.25
CA THR A 77 21.94 20.68 16.90
C THR A 77 23.27 20.03 16.52
N LEU A 78 23.24 18.84 15.91
CA LEU A 78 24.46 18.13 15.53
C LEU A 78 25.40 18.95 14.61
N ASP A 79 24.81 19.78 13.73
CA ASP A 79 25.56 20.66 12.83
C ASP A 79 26.31 21.79 13.55
N GLU A 80 25.91 22.12 14.79
CA GLU A 80 26.52 23.17 15.61
C GLU A 80 27.71 22.65 16.42
N LEU A 81 27.89 21.32 16.49
CA LEU A 81 29.04 20.73 17.17
C LEU A 81 30.32 20.92 16.34
N PRO A 82 31.48 21.16 17.00
CA PRO A 82 32.76 21.29 16.34
C PRO A 82 33.07 20.10 15.43
N ASP A 83 33.85 20.33 14.38
CA ASP A 83 34.32 19.24 13.53
C ASP A 83 35.27 18.33 14.30
N PRO A 84 35.15 17.00 14.08
CA PRO A 84 35.92 16.03 14.84
C PRO A 84 37.41 16.12 14.48
N SER A 85 38.27 15.86 15.47
CA SER A 85 39.72 15.91 15.29
C SER A 85 40.26 14.78 14.39
N ASN A 86 39.65 13.60 14.44
CA ASN A 86 40.06 12.43 13.65
C ASN A 86 38.87 11.56 13.24
N VAL A 87 38.54 11.55 11.95
CA VAL A 87 37.49 10.68 11.39
C VAL A 87 38.12 9.34 10.98
N PRO A 88 37.59 8.18 11.43
CA PRO A 88 38.07 6.87 11.00
C PRO A 88 38.06 6.73 9.47
N GLN A 89 39.21 6.39 8.90
CA GLN A 89 39.38 6.17 7.46
C GLN A 89 39.10 4.70 7.07
N PRO A 90 38.67 4.43 5.82
CA PRO A 90 38.46 3.08 5.33
C PRO A 90 39.74 2.23 5.36
N ASP A 91 39.66 1.01 5.89
CA ASP A 91 40.73 0.02 5.78
C ASP A 91 40.50 -0.89 4.59
N HIS A 92 41.06 -0.49 3.45
CA HIS A 92 40.92 -1.19 2.18
C HIS A 92 41.56 -2.59 2.16
N LEU A 93 42.54 -2.87 3.02
CA LEU A 93 43.22 -4.17 3.04
C LEU A 93 42.30 -5.26 3.62
N THR A 94 41.53 -4.90 4.65
CA THR A 94 40.64 -5.84 5.35
C THR A 94 39.17 -5.71 4.92
N LEU A 95 38.83 -4.77 4.03
CA LEU A 95 37.45 -4.46 3.67
C LEU A 95 36.68 -5.69 3.15
N ARG A 96 37.27 -6.46 2.23
CA ARG A 96 36.63 -7.67 1.67
C ARG A 96 36.38 -8.74 2.74
N GLN A 97 37.28 -8.88 3.71
CA GLN A 97 37.10 -9.80 4.85
C GLN A 97 35.93 -9.36 5.73
N ARG A 98 35.89 -8.08 6.10
CA ARG A 98 34.80 -7.52 6.90
C ARG A 98 33.46 -7.63 6.15
N GLN A 99 33.42 -7.32 4.86
CA GLN A 99 32.26 -7.53 4.00
C GLN A 99 31.76 -8.99 4.03
N GLN A 100 32.65 -9.98 3.92
CA GLN A 100 32.28 -11.40 4.04
C GLN A 100 31.73 -11.74 5.43
N ALA A 101 32.35 -11.23 6.51
CA ALA A 101 31.89 -11.49 7.88
C ALA A 101 30.46 -10.96 8.11
N PHE A 102 30.12 -9.83 7.47
CA PHE A 102 28.77 -9.24 7.47
C PHE A 102 27.88 -9.70 6.30
N SER A 103 28.29 -10.72 5.53
CA SER A 103 27.53 -11.34 4.43
C SER A 103 27.17 -10.43 3.25
N TYR A 104 28.01 -9.46 2.92
CA TYR A 104 27.86 -8.67 1.69
C TYR A 104 28.07 -9.57 0.47
N THR A 105 27.21 -9.42 -0.53
CA THR A 105 27.31 -10.16 -1.80
C THR A 105 27.50 -9.23 -2.98
N ILE A 106 28.07 -9.73 -4.08
CA ILE A 106 28.17 -9.00 -5.34
C ILE A 106 26.78 -8.61 -5.84
N GLU A 107 25.77 -9.47 -5.67
CA GLU A 107 24.39 -9.15 -6.04
C GLU A 107 23.86 -7.92 -5.28
N GLU A 108 24.10 -7.82 -3.96
CA GLU A 108 23.71 -6.65 -3.17
C GLU A 108 24.47 -5.38 -3.58
N LEU A 109 25.79 -5.46 -3.82
CA LEU A 109 26.55 -4.31 -4.29
C LEU A 109 25.97 -3.76 -5.60
N LYS A 110 25.68 -4.65 -6.56
CA LYS A 110 25.20 -4.28 -7.90
C LYS A 110 23.73 -3.87 -7.94
N MET A 111 22.88 -4.57 -7.20
CA MET A 111 21.43 -4.44 -7.30
C MET A 111 20.78 -3.65 -6.17
N VAL A 112 21.49 -3.40 -5.06
CA VAL A 112 20.95 -2.64 -3.91
C VAL A 112 21.74 -1.37 -3.71
N ILE A 113 23.05 -1.45 -3.47
CA ILE A 113 23.87 -0.26 -3.14
C ILE A 113 24.06 0.64 -4.38
N THR A 114 24.42 0.06 -5.53
CA THR A 114 24.70 0.86 -6.75
C THR A 114 23.50 1.71 -7.17
N PRO A 115 22.25 1.20 -7.25
CA PRO A 115 21.10 2.04 -7.57
C PRO A 115 20.86 3.16 -6.54
N MET A 116 21.06 2.89 -5.24
CA MET A 116 20.92 3.91 -4.18
C MET A 116 21.91 5.06 -4.34
N VAL A 117 23.17 4.77 -4.68
CA VAL A 117 24.20 5.82 -4.86
C VAL A 117 24.09 6.54 -6.21
N VAL A 118 23.54 5.90 -7.25
CA VAL A 118 23.37 6.52 -8.56
C VAL A 118 22.10 7.39 -8.59
N GLU A 119 20.95 6.81 -8.22
CA GLU A 119 19.63 7.42 -8.36
C GLU A 119 19.16 8.17 -7.09
N GLY A 120 19.77 7.90 -5.94
CA GLY A 120 19.32 8.44 -4.64
C GLY A 120 17.96 7.88 -4.21
N GLN A 121 17.62 6.68 -4.67
CA GLN A 121 16.38 5.95 -4.38
C GLN A 121 16.65 4.44 -4.28
N GLU A 122 15.81 3.71 -3.57
CA GLU A 122 15.92 2.25 -3.52
C GLU A 122 15.55 1.58 -4.86
N THR A 123 16.06 0.38 -5.07
CA THR A 123 15.88 -0.38 -6.31
C THR A 123 14.44 -0.83 -6.51
N THR A 124 13.92 -0.61 -7.72
CA THR A 124 12.67 -1.25 -8.20
C THR A 124 12.98 -2.59 -8.85
N SER A 125 12.18 -3.61 -8.55
CA SER A 125 12.28 -4.96 -9.11
C SER A 125 10.89 -5.49 -9.52
N SER A 126 10.80 -6.76 -9.89
CA SER A 126 9.55 -7.41 -10.31
C SER A 126 9.53 -8.91 -10.00
N MET A 127 8.35 -9.53 -10.20
CA MET A 127 7.97 -10.85 -9.70
C MET A 127 7.89 -10.93 -8.17
N GLY A 128 7.43 -12.07 -7.65
CA GLY A 128 7.33 -12.32 -6.21
C GLY A 128 8.61 -12.94 -5.65
N THR A 129 8.71 -13.01 -4.33
CA THR A 129 9.78 -13.76 -3.67
C THR A 129 9.45 -15.25 -3.68
N ASP A 130 10.32 -16.06 -4.25
CA ASP A 130 10.22 -17.52 -4.36
C ASP A 130 11.41 -18.23 -3.71
N THR A 131 12.22 -17.49 -2.95
CA THR A 131 13.28 -18.03 -2.09
C THR A 131 12.70 -18.52 -0.76
N PRO A 132 13.35 -19.47 -0.07
CA PRO A 132 12.93 -19.94 1.26
C PRO A 132 12.78 -18.82 2.30
N LEU A 133 11.93 -19.07 3.30
CA LEU A 133 11.94 -18.30 4.55
C LEU A 133 13.31 -18.41 5.23
N ALA A 134 13.72 -17.40 6.00
CA ALA A 134 15.06 -17.36 6.59
C ALA A 134 15.38 -18.61 7.45
N VAL A 135 14.40 -19.06 8.24
CA VAL A 135 14.48 -20.28 9.08
C VAL A 135 14.56 -21.59 8.27
N LEU A 136 14.15 -21.56 7.01
CA LEU A 136 14.14 -22.72 6.11
C LEU A 136 15.30 -22.72 5.10
N SER A 137 16.04 -21.61 4.98
CA SER A 137 17.21 -21.51 4.09
C SER A 137 18.38 -22.36 4.63
N ASP A 138 19.07 -23.09 3.74
CA ASP A 138 20.30 -23.80 4.10
C ASP A 138 21.49 -22.83 4.33
N ARG A 139 21.39 -21.60 3.80
CA ARG A 139 22.42 -20.56 3.93
C ARG A 139 22.27 -19.79 5.26
N PRO A 140 23.37 -19.28 5.84
CA PRO A 140 23.28 -18.42 7.03
C PRO A 140 22.64 -17.08 6.66
N GLN A 141 21.56 -16.72 7.35
CA GLN A 141 20.76 -15.53 7.10
C GLN A 141 21.03 -14.45 8.16
N LEU A 142 20.95 -13.19 7.77
CA LEU A 142 21.00 -12.10 8.74
C LEU A 142 19.71 -12.04 9.54
N LEU A 143 19.82 -11.63 10.80
CA LEU A 143 18.70 -11.62 11.73
C LEU A 143 17.53 -10.75 11.23
N PHE A 144 17.84 -9.68 10.48
CA PHE A 144 16.85 -8.81 9.84
C PHE A 144 15.79 -9.58 9.02
N LYS A 145 16.19 -10.63 8.30
CA LYS A 145 15.30 -11.35 7.37
C LYS A 145 14.21 -12.18 8.06
N TYR A 146 14.36 -12.44 9.35
CA TYR A 146 13.33 -13.09 10.17
C TYR A 146 12.19 -12.14 10.52
N PHE A 147 12.38 -10.82 10.39
CA PHE A 147 11.36 -9.82 10.67
C PHE A 147 10.68 -9.37 9.38
N LYS A 148 9.35 -9.37 9.39
CA LYS A 148 8.50 -8.94 8.29
C LYS A 148 7.78 -7.66 8.67
N GLN A 149 7.85 -6.64 7.81
CA GLN A 149 7.21 -5.36 7.99
C GLN A 149 5.69 -5.54 8.04
N LEU A 150 5.06 -5.00 9.09
CA LEU A 150 3.61 -4.88 9.18
C LEU A 150 3.14 -3.65 8.41
N PHE A 151 1.86 -3.66 8.04
CA PHE A 151 1.26 -2.57 7.26
C PHE A 151 -0.20 -2.39 7.64
N ALA A 152 -0.76 -1.23 7.30
CA ALA A 152 -2.15 -0.94 7.55
C ALA A 152 -3.02 -1.51 6.42
N GLN A 153 -4.11 -2.17 6.80
CA GLN A 153 -5.16 -2.57 5.88
C GLN A 153 -6.53 -2.44 6.56
N VAL A 154 -7.42 -1.66 5.94
CA VAL A 154 -8.81 -1.39 6.36
C VAL A 154 -8.95 -0.55 7.63
N THR A 155 -8.37 -0.97 8.76
CA THR A 155 -8.55 -0.35 10.09
C THR A 155 -8.11 1.11 10.14
N ASN A 156 -7.05 1.41 9.39
CA ASN A 156 -6.47 2.73 9.20
C ASN A 156 -5.77 2.74 7.83
N PRO A 157 -5.54 3.93 7.25
CA PRO A 157 -4.89 4.03 5.95
C PRO A 157 -3.37 4.16 6.04
N PRO A 158 -2.61 3.68 5.05
CA PRO A 158 -1.25 4.13 4.81
C PRO A 158 -1.23 5.61 4.34
N ILE A 159 -0.05 6.23 4.37
CA ILE A 159 0.19 7.61 3.89
C ILE A 159 1.01 7.57 2.59
N ASP A 160 0.88 8.56 1.70
CA ASP A 160 1.83 8.71 0.58
C ASP A 160 3.11 9.45 1.04
N PRO A 161 4.27 8.78 1.07
CA PRO A 161 5.51 9.35 1.60
C PRO A 161 6.18 10.37 0.65
N ILE A 162 5.62 10.58 -0.54
CA ILE A 162 6.15 11.48 -1.58
C ILE A 162 5.24 12.70 -1.72
N ARG A 163 3.92 12.50 -1.84
CA ARG A 163 2.94 13.57 -2.09
C ARG A 163 2.51 14.25 -0.80
N GLU A 164 2.59 13.55 0.32
CA GLU A 164 2.24 14.07 1.65
C GLU A 164 3.48 14.21 2.55
N GLU A 165 4.68 14.34 1.97
CA GLU A 165 5.96 14.46 2.71
C GLU A 165 5.92 15.57 3.77
N LEU A 166 5.15 16.64 3.54
CA LEU A 166 5.02 17.77 4.47
C LEU A 166 4.51 17.38 5.88
N VAL A 167 3.78 16.26 6.01
CA VAL A 167 3.31 15.77 7.31
C VAL A 167 4.26 14.76 7.94
N MET A 168 5.28 14.31 7.20
CA MET A 168 6.24 13.31 7.65
C MET A 168 7.55 13.93 8.12
N SER A 169 8.25 13.24 9.03
CA SER A 169 9.55 13.72 9.51
C SER A 169 10.49 12.61 9.96
N LEU A 170 11.74 12.73 9.51
CA LEU A 170 12.89 11.95 10.01
C LEU A 170 13.70 12.70 11.07
N THR A 171 13.30 13.93 11.41
CA THR A 171 13.98 14.67 12.48
C THR A 171 13.74 13.96 13.80
N THR A 172 14.82 13.65 14.50
CA THR A 172 14.76 13.03 15.83
C THR A 172 15.66 13.77 16.80
N SER A 173 15.50 13.46 18.08
CA SER A 173 16.34 13.98 19.14
C SER A 173 16.89 12.82 19.95
N ILE A 174 18.21 12.72 20.03
CA ILE A 174 18.90 11.66 20.74
C ILE A 174 19.23 12.18 22.14
N GLY A 175 19.07 11.36 23.16
CA GLY A 175 19.40 11.69 24.54
C GLY A 175 18.24 11.45 25.51
N PRO A 176 18.40 11.85 26.78
CA PRO A 176 17.43 11.63 27.84
C PRO A 176 16.06 12.25 27.54
N LYS A 177 15.01 11.61 28.03
CA LYS A 177 13.60 12.01 28.01
C LYS A 177 13.15 12.21 29.47
N PRO A 178 13.15 13.45 29.99
CA PRO A 178 12.73 13.71 31.36
C PRO A 178 11.22 13.59 31.54
N ASN A 179 10.75 13.83 32.77
CA ASN A 179 9.34 13.70 33.16
C ASN A 179 8.40 14.48 32.22
N LEU A 180 7.43 13.78 31.64
CA LEU A 180 6.43 14.37 30.74
C LEU A 180 5.51 15.37 31.43
N MET A 181 5.28 15.21 32.75
CA MET A 181 4.35 16.03 33.52
C MET A 181 4.95 17.35 34.01
N ASP A 182 6.28 17.50 33.95
CA ASP A 182 6.98 18.68 34.46
C ASP A 182 7.54 19.53 33.31
N GLU A 183 7.15 20.80 33.26
CA GLU A 183 7.64 21.75 32.28
C GLU A 183 8.92 22.44 32.77
N ASN A 184 10.09 21.92 32.38
CA ASN A 184 11.40 22.47 32.75
C ASN A 184 12.34 22.63 31.52
N PRO A 185 13.30 23.58 31.55
CA PRO A 185 14.23 23.82 30.43
C PRO A 185 15.16 22.63 30.13
N GLU A 186 15.52 21.84 31.16
CA GLU A 186 16.36 20.64 31.00
C GLU A 186 15.73 19.62 30.04
N SER A 187 14.40 19.65 29.88
CA SER A 187 13.66 18.83 28.90
C SER A 187 14.04 19.09 27.44
N CYS A 188 14.63 20.24 27.15
CA CYS A 188 15.14 20.59 25.84
C CYS A 188 16.59 20.10 25.59
N ARG A 189 17.31 19.62 26.62
CA ARG A 189 18.69 19.11 26.49
C ARG A 189 18.74 17.76 25.78
N ARG A 190 18.72 17.80 24.45
CA ARG A 190 18.89 16.64 23.56
C ARG A 190 19.66 17.05 22.30
N ILE A 191 20.33 16.09 21.67
CA ILE A 191 20.98 16.31 20.36
C ILE A 191 19.92 16.14 19.27
N ARG A 192 19.57 17.24 18.61
CA ARG A 192 18.70 17.24 17.43
C ARG A 192 19.50 16.81 16.21
N VAL A 193 19.01 15.78 15.52
CA VAL A 193 19.52 15.32 14.23
C VAL A 193 18.43 15.45 13.17
N LYS A 194 18.80 15.81 11.94
CA LYS A 194 17.85 15.99 10.83
C LYS A 194 17.25 14.67 10.36
N GLN A 195 17.98 13.59 10.54
CA GLN A 195 17.70 12.24 10.06
C GLN A 195 18.37 11.22 11.01
N PRO A 196 17.95 9.94 11.00
CA PRO A 196 18.52 8.91 11.88
C PRO A 196 19.83 8.31 11.36
N ILE A 197 20.25 8.60 10.12
CA ILE A 197 21.49 8.04 9.54
C ILE A 197 22.64 9.04 9.76
N LEU A 198 23.70 8.59 10.44
CA LEU A 198 24.87 9.39 10.75
C LEU A 198 26.06 8.98 9.88
N THR A 199 26.75 9.96 9.31
CA THR A 199 28.08 9.79 8.72
C THR A 199 29.12 9.44 9.79
N ASN A 200 30.30 8.94 9.37
CA ASN A 200 31.39 8.66 10.30
C ASN A 200 31.86 9.93 11.03
N ALA A 201 31.86 11.08 10.34
CA ALA A 201 32.21 12.36 10.93
C ALA A 201 31.18 12.80 11.98
N GLU A 202 29.89 12.70 11.65
CA GLU A 202 28.77 13.02 12.55
C GLU A 202 28.78 12.17 13.83
N LEU A 203 29.02 10.85 13.71
CA LEU A 203 29.15 10.00 14.89
C LEU A 203 30.35 10.41 15.75
N GLN A 204 31.47 10.77 15.12
CA GLN A 204 32.66 11.20 15.84
C GLN A 204 32.43 12.52 16.61
N LYS A 205 31.62 13.46 16.09
CA LYS A 205 31.19 14.66 16.84
C LYS A 205 30.49 14.30 18.16
N ILE A 206 29.64 13.27 18.15
CA ILE A 206 28.94 12.77 19.36
C ILE A 206 29.92 12.08 20.31
N ARG A 207 30.93 11.38 19.78
CA ARG A 207 31.97 10.72 20.57
C ARG A 207 32.90 11.72 21.28
N GLU A 208 33.18 12.85 20.64
CA GLU A 208 34.08 13.91 21.13
C GLU A 208 33.36 15.08 21.82
N ILE A 209 32.07 14.95 22.13
CA ILE A 209 31.27 16.05 22.70
C ILE A 209 31.86 16.56 24.02
N ALA A 210 32.28 17.83 24.01
CA ALA A 210 32.97 18.48 25.13
C ALA A 210 31.99 19.19 26.10
N ASP A 211 30.82 18.61 26.32
CA ASP A 211 29.83 19.11 27.28
C ASP A 211 29.78 18.17 28.51
N PRO A 212 30.03 18.68 29.73
CA PRO A 212 30.07 17.87 30.95
C PRO A 212 28.75 17.14 31.27
N HIS A 213 27.62 17.60 30.73
CA HIS A 213 26.29 16.99 30.92
C HIS A 213 25.93 15.96 29.84
N PHE A 214 26.74 15.85 28.77
CA PHE A 214 26.42 15.06 27.57
C PHE A 214 27.49 14.02 27.23
N LYS A 215 28.03 13.32 28.23
CA LYS A 215 29.05 12.29 27.98
C LYS A 215 28.51 11.11 27.18
N SER A 216 29.30 10.64 26.21
CA SER A 216 29.04 9.44 25.44
C SER A 216 29.99 8.29 25.80
N LYS A 217 29.52 7.05 25.69
CA LYS A 217 30.32 5.84 25.92
C LYS A 217 30.12 4.86 24.77
N THR A 218 31.22 4.38 24.19
CA THR A 218 31.18 3.26 23.23
C THR A 218 31.23 1.93 23.97
N LEU A 219 30.25 1.06 23.70
CA LEU A 219 30.17 -0.31 24.20
C LEU A 219 30.42 -1.29 23.06
N LYS A 220 31.27 -2.29 23.29
CA LYS A 220 31.65 -3.27 22.26
C LYS A 220 30.54 -4.29 22.05
N MET A 221 30.17 -4.51 20.80
CA MET A 221 29.16 -5.46 20.34
C MET A 221 29.85 -6.65 19.66
N LEU A 222 30.74 -7.32 20.39
CA LEU A 222 31.59 -8.42 19.90
C LEU A 222 31.57 -9.59 20.89
N PHE A 223 31.75 -10.81 20.38
CA PHE A 223 31.91 -12.02 21.19
C PHE A 223 33.06 -12.90 20.67
N ARG A 224 33.63 -13.75 21.53
CA ARG A 224 34.81 -14.56 21.18
C ARG A 224 34.41 -15.75 20.30
N VAL A 225 35.11 -15.93 19.19
CA VAL A 225 34.90 -17.09 18.30
C VAL A 225 35.18 -18.42 19.01
N ALA A 226 36.17 -18.42 19.91
CA ALA A 226 36.58 -19.60 20.68
C ALA A 226 35.52 -20.09 21.68
N GLU A 227 34.55 -19.25 22.06
CA GLU A 227 33.45 -19.63 22.96
C GLU A 227 32.31 -20.36 22.24
N GLY A 228 32.38 -20.48 20.92
CA GLY A 228 31.34 -21.11 20.12
C GLY A 228 30.01 -20.33 20.11
N PRO A 229 28.94 -20.93 19.55
CA PRO A 229 27.62 -20.31 19.50
C PRO A 229 27.05 -19.93 20.88
N GLU A 230 27.44 -20.64 21.94
CA GLU A 230 27.02 -20.42 23.32
C GLU A 230 27.48 -19.06 23.87
N GLY A 231 28.62 -18.55 23.39
CA GLY A 231 29.18 -17.26 23.83
C GLY A 231 28.31 -16.05 23.50
N LEU A 232 27.45 -16.13 22.46
CA LEU A 232 26.64 -15.00 22.01
C LEU A 232 25.69 -14.50 23.11
N GLY A 233 24.98 -15.40 23.79
CA GLY A 233 24.02 -15.03 24.83
C GLY A 233 24.68 -14.33 26.01
N ALA A 234 25.82 -14.85 26.47
CA ALA A 234 26.60 -14.26 27.55
C ALA A 234 27.14 -12.87 27.18
N ALA A 235 27.63 -12.70 25.96
CA ALA A 235 28.13 -11.42 25.47
C ALA A 235 27.03 -10.34 25.39
N VAL A 236 25.81 -10.73 25.00
CA VAL A 236 24.64 -9.83 25.00
C VAL A 236 24.24 -9.44 26.42
N ASP A 237 24.26 -10.38 27.37
CA ASP A 237 23.98 -10.08 28.78
C ASP A 237 25.01 -9.13 29.39
N ASP A 238 26.28 -9.33 29.06
CA ASP A 238 27.36 -8.44 29.49
C ASP A 238 27.19 -7.04 28.89
N LEU A 239 26.82 -6.94 27.60
CA LEU A 239 26.49 -5.67 26.96
C LEU A 239 25.36 -4.92 27.70
N CYS A 240 24.32 -5.62 28.13
CA CYS A 240 23.21 -5.05 28.90
C CYS A 240 23.66 -4.55 30.29
N LYS A 241 24.52 -5.30 30.97
CA LYS A 241 25.13 -4.89 32.25
C LYS A 241 26.01 -3.65 32.09
N GLN A 242 26.86 -3.63 31.06
CA GLN A 242 27.70 -2.49 30.74
C GLN A 242 26.87 -1.24 30.43
N ALA A 243 25.75 -1.37 29.71
CA ALA A 243 24.84 -0.27 29.44
C ALA A 243 24.24 0.31 30.73
N SER A 244 23.78 -0.55 31.64
CA SER A 244 23.25 -0.13 32.94
C SER A 244 24.30 0.55 33.80
N GLN A 245 25.53 0.02 33.79
CA GLN A 245 26.64 0.63 34.52
C GLN A 245 27.02 2.00 33.92
N ALA A 246 27.06 2.13 32.61
CA ALA A 246 27.34 3.40 31.96
C ALA A 246 26.29 4.48 32.30
N ILE A 247 25.02 4.12 32.43
CA ILE A 247 23.99 5.07 32.88
C ILE A 247 24.26 5.51 34.33
N LYS A 248 24.61 4.57 35.23
CA LYS A 248 25.00 4.89 36.62
C LYS A 248 26.24 5.79 36.69
N ASP A 249 27.18 5.60 35.78
CA ASP A 249 28.40 6.43 35.66
C ASP A 249 28.11 7.82 35.03
N GLY A 250 26.86 8.10 34.67
CA GLY A 250 26.39 9.40 34.20
C GLY A 250 26.46 9.60 32.68
N PHE A 251 26.71 8.56 31.88
CA PHE A 251 26.70 8.66 30.42
C PHE A 251 25.27 8.82 29.89
N LYS A 252 25.08 9.78 28.98
CA LYS A 252 23.76 10.10 28.38
C LYS A 252 23.61 9.59 26.95
N PHE A 253 24.70 9.14 26.32
CA PHE A 253 24.69 8.48 25.02
C PHE A 253 25.50 7.20 25.06
N LEU A 254 24.90 6.11 24.59
CA LEU A 254 25.58 4.83 24.41
C LEU A 254 25.69 4.52 22.92
N ILE A 255 26.91 4.31 22.47
CA ILE A 255 27.24 3.90 21.10
C ILE A 255 27.53 2.41 21.15
N LEU A 256 26.61 1.58 20.65
CA LEU A 256 26.82 0.13 20.52
C LEU A 256 27.58 -0.10 19.21
N SER A 257 28.79 -0.67 19.29
CA SER A 257 29.71 -0.74 18.15
C SER A 257 30.24 -2.14 17.90
N ASP A 258 30.05 -2.66 16.68
CA ASP A 258 30.71 -3.88 16.21
C ASP A 258 32.07 -3.61 15.54
N ARG A 259 32.58 -2.37 15.61
CA ARG A 259 33.91 -2.05 15.11
C ARG A 259 34.97 -2.82 15.93
N GLY A 260 35.81 -3.60 15.23
CA GLY A 260 36.81 -4.47 15.85
C GLY A 260 36.67 -5.96 15.53
N VAL A 261 35.72 -6.34 14.66
CA VAL A 261 35.65 -7.71 14.10
C VAL A 261 36.99 -8.10 13.48
N ASN A 262 37.51 -9.24 13.90
CA ASN A 262 38.76 -9.84 13.44
C ASN A 262 38.68 -11.37 13.58
N GLU A 263 39.78 -12.09 13.37
CA GLU A 263 39.81 -13.56 13.46
C GLU A 263 39.37 -14.11 14.83
N GLU A 264 39.59 -13.38 15.91
CA GLU A 264 39.25 -13.82 17.28
C GLU A 264 37.85 -13.36 17.75
N TRP A 265 37.33 -12.29 17.16
CA TRP A 265 36.11 -11.61 17.59
C TRP A 265 35.08 -11.55 16.47
N ALA A 266 33.94 -12.19 16.70
CA ALA A 266 32.77 -12.12 15.83
C ALA A 266 31.83 -10.98 16.30
N PRO A 267 31.07 -10.35 15.37
CA PRO A 267 30.10 -9.33 15.73
C PRO A 267 28.87 -9.95 16.40
N ILE A 268 28.39 -9.35 17.50
CA ILE A 268 27.01 -9.61 17.94
C ILE A 268 26.10 -9.00 16.86
N PRO A 269 25.09 -9.73 16.34
CA PRO A 269 24.16 -9.18 15.35
C PRO A 269 23.56 -7.87 15.83
N SER A 270 23.66 -6.82 14.99
CA SER A 270 23.37 -5.45 15.40
C SER A 270 21.94 -5.27 15.91
N LEU A 271 20.99 -5.93 15.26
CA LEU A 271 19.59 -5.97 15.67
C LEU A 271 19.38 -6.61 17.04
N LEU A 272 20.08 -7.70 17.34
CA LEU A 272 20.03 -8.35 18.65
C LEU A 272 20.63 -7.45 19.72
N GLY A 273 21.81 -6.87 19.47
CA GLY A 273 22.48 -5.98 20.42
C GLY A 273 21.63 -4.79 20.82
N ILE A 274 21.08 -4.05 19.84
CA ILE A 274 20.24 -2.88 20.15
C ILE A 274 18.93 -3.24 20.84
N ALA A 275 18.24 -4.29 20.37
CA ALA A 275 16.96 -4.69 20.95
C ALA A 275 17.13 -5.18 22.39
N SER A 276 18.18 -5.95 22.64
CA SER A 276 18.52 -6.45 23.99
C SER A 276 18.76 -5.30 24.97
N VAL A 277 19.63 -4.35 24.61
CA VAL A 277 19.90 -3.17 25.45
C VAL A 277 18.63 -2.32 25.61
N HIS A 278 17.87 -2.11 24.55
CA HIS A 278 16.61 -1.36 24.62
C HIS A 278 15.63 -1.98 25.63
N HIS A 279 15.32 -3.27 25.48
CA HIS A 279 14.37 -3.98 26.35
C HIS A 279 14.89 -4.14 27.78
N HIS A 280 16.18 -4.38 27.95
CA HIS A 280 16.82 -4.42 29.28
C HIS A 280 16.61 -3.09 30.02
N LEU A 281 16.93 -1.97 29.38
CA LEU A 281 16.77 -0.64 29.98
C LEU A 281 15.30 -0.25 30.21
N VAL A 282 14.36 -0.77 29.40
CA VAL A 282 12.92 -0.58 29.64
C VAL A 282 12.48 -1.31 30.90
N ARG A 283 12.92 -2.57 31.09
CA ARG A 283 12.62 -3.35 32.31
C ARG A 283 13.24 -2.71 33.55
N ASP A 284 14.45 -2.16 33.42
CA ASP A 284 15.14 -1.44 34.48
C ASP A 284 14.59 -0.01 34.70
N CYS A 285 13.60 0.42 33.90
CA CYS A 285 13.02 1.78 33.95
C CYS A 285 14.03 2.92 33.73
N THR A 286 15.18 2.63 33.12
CA THR A 286 16.27 3.59 32.85
C THR A 286 16.37 3.96 31.37
N ARG A 287 15.55 3.38 30.48
CA ARG A 287 15.59 3.66 29.02
C ARG A 287 15.41 5.14 28.69
N THR A 288 14.62 5.87 29.47
CA THR A 288 14.40 7.31 29.28
C THR A 288 15.62 8.14 29.65
N GLU A 289 16.62 7.60 30.34
CA GLU A 289 17.79 8.38 30.79
C GLU A 289 18.90 8.51 29.74
N VAL A 290 18.76 7.82 28.59
CA VAL A 290 19.86 7.64 27.65
C VAL A 290 19.42 7.64 26.18
N GLY A 291 20.29 8.15 25.30
CA GLY A 291 20.21 7.96 23.86
C GLY A 291 21.00 6.74 23.40
N LEU A 292 20.42 5.90 22.53
CA LEU A 292 21.10 4.73 21.97
C LEU A 292 21.45 4.99 20.49
N ILE A 293 22.71 4.74 20.12
CA ILE A 293 23.24 4.88 18.76
C ILE A 293 23.90 3.55 18.40
N VAL A 294 23.74 3.10 17.15
CA VAL A 294 24.37 1.86 16.67
C VAL A 294 25.41 2.20 15.59
N GLU A 295 26.67 1.83 15.82
CA GLU A 295 27.77 1.87 14.84
C GLU A 295 27.99 0.45 14.35
N THR A 296 27.66 0.16 13.10
CA THR A 296 27.61 -1.24 12.64
C THR A 296 28.00 -1.43 11.19
N GLY A 297 28.69 -2.55 10.92
CA GLY A 297 29.00 -3.01 9.58
C GLY A 297 27.87 -3.78 8.88
N GLU A 298 26.76 -4.07 9.55
CA GLU A 298 25.70 -4.94 9.03
C GLU A 298 24.66 -4.26 8.11
N PRO A 299 24.10 -3.05 8.39
CA PRO A 299 22.97 -2.51 7.64
C PRO A 299 23.39 -1.89 6.29
N ARG A 300 22.72 -2.32 5.20
CA ARG A 300 22.89 -1.79 3.83
C ARG A 300 21.59 -1.71 3.00
N ASP A 301 20.51 -2.33 3.49
CA ASP A 301 19.17 -2.27 2.93
C ASP A 301 18.30 -1.39 3.84
N VAL A 302 17.34 -0.66 3.26
CA VAL A 302 16.36 0.17 3.98
C VAL A 302 15.69 -0.59 5.14
N HIS A 303 15.35 -1.87 4.93
CA HIS A 303 14.71 -2.69 5.97
C HIS A 303 15.59 -2.86 7.21
N HIS A 304 16.92 -2.97 7.05
CA HIS A 304 17.84 -3.15 8.18
C HIS A 304 17.81 -1.92 9.10
N PHE A 305 17.83 -0.72 8.51
CA PHE A 305 17.69 0.54 9.25
C PHE A 305 16.34 0.65 9.94
N ALA A 306 15.25 0.27 9.27
CA ALA A 306 13.92 0.27 9.86
C ALA A 306 13.82 -0.67 11.08
N CYS A 307 14.42 -1.87 11.00
CA CYS A 307 14.48 -2.78 12.15
C CYS A 307 15.26 -2.16 13.31
N LEU A 308 16.48 -1.68 13.08
CA LEU A 308 17.31 -1.06 14.14
C LEU A 308 16.56 0.08 14.86
N ILE A 309 15.90 0.97 14.11
CA ILE A 309 15.11 2.06 14.67
C ILE A 309 13.87 1.52 15.41
N GLY A 310 13.14 0.59 14.80
CA GLY A 310 11.93 0.00 15.36
C GLY A 310 12.15 -0.75 16.67
N TYR A 311 13.38 -1.21 16.93
CA TYR A 311 13.80 -1.83 18.20
C TYR A 311 14.65 -0.91 19.09
N GLY A 312 14.67 0.40 18.81
CA GLY A 312 15.06 1.41 19.78
C GLY A 312 16.34 2.19 19.51
N ALA A 313 16.97 2.03 18.34
CA ALA A 313 18.06 2.91 17.90
C ALA A 313 17.53 4.33 17.68
N GLY A 314 18.16 5.32 18.31
CA GLY A 314 17.89 6.74 18.05
C GLY A 314 18.59 7.22 16.77
N ALA A 315 19.73 6.63 16.43
CA ALA A 315 20.43 6.83 15.17
C ALA A 315 21.34 5.63 14.83
N VAL A 316 21.72 5.52 13.56
CA VAL A 316 22.52 4.43 13.01
C VAL A 316 23.65 5.00 12.16
N ASN A 317 24.87 4.54 12.39
CA ASN A 317 26.04 4.77 11.54
C ASN A 317 26.42 3.47 10.82
N PRO A 318 26.16 3.34 9.50
CA PRO A 318 26.48 2.14 8.72
C PRO A 318 27.91 2.19 8.16
N TYR A 319 28.93 2.19 9.03
CA TYR A 319 30.31 2.50 8.63
C TYR A 319 30.81 1.63 7.46
N LEU A 320 30.50 0.33 7.44
CA LEU A 320 31.00 -0.59 6.42
C LEU A 320 30.33 -0.35 5.06
N ALA A 321 29.08 0.10 5.04
CA ALA A 321 28.41 0.51 3.81
C ALA A 321 29.09 1.75 3.21
N PHE A 322 29.48 2.73 4.03
CA PHE A 322 30.24 3.89 3.56
C PHE A 322 31.64 3.51 3.06
N GLU A 323 32.37 2.68 3.80
CA GLU A 323 33.69 2.19 3.34
C GLU A 323 33.56 1.41 2.02
N THR A 324 32.47 0.66 1.83
CA THR A 324 32.17 -0.04 0.58
C THR A 324 31.93 0.93 -0.58
N ILE A 325 31.22 2.05 -0.34
CA ILE A 325 30.98 3.08 -1.35
C ILE A 325 32.29 3.74 -1.79
N VAL A 326 33.18 4.05 -0.85
CA VAL A 326 34.51 4.60 -1.16
C VAL A 326 35.33 3.63 -2.01
N ASP A 327 35.25 2.33 -1.71
CA ASP A 327 35.97 1.32 -2.48
C ASP A 327 35.43 1.12 -3.90
N LEU A 328 34.11 1.21 -4.09
CA LEU A 328 33.47 1.15 -5.40
C LEU A 328 33.86 2.33 -6.30
N ASP A 329 34.01 3.52 -5.73
CA ASP A 329 34.54 4.70 -6.44
C ASP A 329 35.99 4.45 -6.88
N ARG A 330 36.83 3.97 -5.95
CA ARG A 330 38.23 3.63 -6.21
C ARG A 330 38.40 2.57 -7.31
N GLU A 331 37.48 1.62 -7.41
CA GLU A 331 37.44 0.59 -8.44
C GLU A 331 36.77 1.06 -9.77
N SER A 332 36.45 2.35 -9.89
CA SER A 332 35.77 2.95 -11.06
C SER A 332 34.45 2.28 -11.43
N TYR A 333 33.68 1.84 -10.41
CA TYR A 333 32.40 1.17 -10.60
C TYR A 333 31.24 2.17 -10.86
N PHE A 334 31.42 3.44 -10.50
CA PHE A 334 30.41 4.48 -10.67
C PHE A 334 30.43 5.09 -12.07
N PRO A 335 29.28 5.64 -12.54
CA PRO A 335 29.26 6.45 -13.75
C PRO A 335 30.18 7.67 -13.63
N GLU A 336 30.69 8.13 -14.78
CA GLU A 336 31.57 9.32 -14.84
C GLU A 336 30.90 10.54 -14.17
N GLY A 337 31.65 11.22 -13.29
CA GLY A 337 31.18 12.41 -12.57
C GLY A 337 30.48 12.16 -11.23
N LEU A 338 30.43 10.92 -10.74
CA LEU A 338 29.93 10.59 -9.40
C LEU A 338 31.09 10.21 -8.46
N ASP A 339 31.45 11.08 -7.53
CA ASP A 339 32.45 10.82 -6.49
C ASP A 339 31.86 10.13 -5.24
N ALA A 340 32.73 9.57 -4.38
CA ALA A 340 32.33 8.89 -3.15
C ALA A 340 31.51 9.77 -2.19
N GLN A 341 31.81 11.08 -2.07
CA GLN A 341 31.10 11.98 -1.16
C GLN A 341 29.65 12.22 -1.62
N THR A 342 29.46 12.44 -2.91
CA THR A 342 28.15 12.58 -3.53
C THR A 342 27.38 11.27 -3.48
N ALA A 343 28.06 10.14 -3.69
CA ALA A 343 27.50 8.80 -3.56
C ALA A 343 27.00 8.52 -2.14
N GLU A 344 27.77 8.87 -1.10
CA GLU A 344 27.37 8.77 0.31
C GLU A 344 26.09 9.58 0.60
N GLY A 345 26.05 10.85 0.17
CA GLY A 345 24.86 11.69 0.32
C GLY A 345 23.63 11.13 -0.38
N LYS A 346 23.79 10.54 -1.57
CA LYS A 346 22.71 9.86 -2.29
C LYS A 346 22.27 8.56 -1.62
N PHE A 347 23.18 7.78 -1.05
CA PHE A 347 22.85 6.59 -0.26
C PHE A 347 21.97 6.96 0.93
N ILE A 348 22.39 7.96 1.72
CA ILE A 348 21.61 8.50 2.84
C ILE A 348 20.21 8.95 2.39
N LYS A 349 20.14 9.70 1.28
CA LYS A 349 18.86 10.14 0.69
C LYS A 349 17.96 8.96 0.31
N ALA A 350 18.54 7.89 -0.26
CA ALA A 350 17.80 6.69 -0.62
C ALA A 350 17.24 5.97 0.62
N ILE A 351 18.06 5.80 1.66
CA ILE A 351 17.63 5.20 2.93
C ILE A 351 16.54 6.04 3.59
N ASN A 352 16.69 7.37 3.65
CA ASN A 352 15.68 8.27 4.22
C ASN A 352 14.33 8.15 3.50
N LYS A 353 14.33 8.17 2.16
CA LYS A 353 13.10 7.96 1.38
C LYS A 353 12.49 6.59 1.64
N GLY A 354 13.32 5.56 1.74
CA GLY A 354 12.88 4.22 2.07
C GLY A 354 12.29 4.10 3.48
N LEU A 355 12.87 4.76 4.49
CA LEU A 355 12.35 4.80 5.86
C LEU A 355 10.97 5.46 5.91
N LEU A 356 10.82 6.64 5.28
CA LEU A 356 9.53 7.30 5.17
C LEU A 356 8.48 6.38 4.54
N LYS A 357 8.85 5.63 3.50
CA LYS A 357 7.98 4.64 2.86
C LYS A 357 7.60 3.51 3.81
N ILE A 358 8.54 2.94 4.56
CA ILE A 358 8.22 1.87 5.53
C ILE A 358 7.28 2.40 6.62
N PHE A 359 7.51 3.60 7.14
CA PHE A 359 6.64 4.18 8.17
C PHE A 359 5.23 4.44 7.62
N SER A 360 5.15 4.91 6.38
CA SER A 360 3.90 5.24 5.72
C SER A 360 3.02 4.01 5.47
N LYS A 361 3.59 2.80 5.36
CA LYS A 361 2.82 1.54 5.22
C LYS A 361 1.83 1.33 6.36
N MET A 362 2.18 1.73 7.58
CA MET A 362 1.30 1.67 8.77
C MET A 362 0.58 3.00 9.04
N GLY A 363 0.81 4.02 8.23
CA GLY A 363 0.28 5.37 8.45
C GLY A 363 1.01 6.14 9.55
N ILE A 364 2.28 5.82 9.83
CA ILE A 364 3.10 6.52 10.81
C ILE A 364 3.84 7.67 10.13
N SER A 365 3.72 8.89 10.66
CA SER A 365 4.30 10.09 10.05
C SER A 365 5.72 10.41 10.53
N THR A 366 6.12 10.00 11.74
CA THR A 366 7.41 10.45 12.32
C THR A 366 8.29 9.29 12.77
N VAL A 367 9.60 9.45 12.60
CA VAL A 367 10.61 8.50 13.12
C VAL A 367 10.55 8.39 14.65
N GLN A 368 10.14 9.46 15.34
CA GLN A 368 10.04 9.49 16.80
C GLN A 368 8.96 8.53 17.31
N SER A 369 7.82 8.46 16.61
CA SER A 369 6.75 7.50 16.90
C SER A 369 7.11 6.09 16.47
N TYR A 370 7.92 5.93 15.41
CA TYR A 370 8.34 4.62 14.93
C TYR A 370 9.43 3.97 15.81
N CYS A 371 10.28 4.79 16.44
CA CYS A 371 11.39 4.31 17.27
C CYS A 371 10.87 3.53 18.49
N GLY A 372 11.19 2.23 18.57
CA GLY A 372 10.72 1.33 19.62
C GLY A 372 9.29 0.80 19.42
N ALA A 373 8.62 1.09 18.31
CA ALA A 373 7.22 0.69 18.07
C ALA A 373 7.05 -0.77 17.62
N GLN A 374 8.13 -1.45 17.22
CA GLN A 374 8.12 -2.86 16.81
C GLN A 374 7.07 -3.20 15.73
N ILE A 375 7.04 -2.43 14.62
CA ILE A 375 6.10 -2.64 13.50
C ILE A 375 6.54 -3.83 12.61
N PHE A 376 6.73 -4.98 13.24
CA PHE A 376 7.25 -6.20 12.62
C PHE A 376 6.57 -7.45 13.20
N GLU A 377 6.49 -8.49 12.37
CA GLU A 377 6.22 -9.86 12.80
C GLU A 377 7.48 -10.71 12.59
N ALA A 378 7.84 -11.55 13.56
CA ALA A 378 8.97 -12.46 13.46
C ALA A 378 8.52 -13.85 12.98
N ILE A 379 9.18 -14.40 11.96
CA ILE A 379 8.89 -15.74 11.43
C ILE A 379 10.09 -16.65 11.65
N GLY A 380 9.92 -17.68 12.47
CA GLY A 380 10.96 -18.68 12.73
C GLY A 380 11.90 -18.34 13.88
N LEU A 381 11.46 -17.53 14.85
CA LEU A 381 12.19 -17.23 16.09
C LEU A 381 11.41 -17.82 17.27
N ASN A 382 12.10 -18.50 18.19
CA ASN A 382 11.41 -19.12 19.33
C ASN A 382 10.95 -18.09 20.37
N ARG A 383 10.00 -18.50 21.23
CA ARG A 383 9.41 -17.61 22.25
C ARG A 383 10.41 -17.13 23.29
N GLU A 384 11.44 -17.91 23.61
CA GLU A 384 12.46 -17.53 24.59
C GLU A 384 13.29 -16.33 24.07
N LEU A 385 13.76 -16.41 22.83
CA LEU A 385 14.50 -15.35 22.16
C LEU A 385 13.65 -14.07 22.04
N ILE A 386 12.41 -14.20 21.60
CA ILE A 386 11.46 -13.08 21.49
C ILE A 386 11.18 -12.48 22.88
N GLY A 387 10.79 -13.32 23.85
CA GLY A 387 10.45 -12.88 25.19
C GLY A 387 11.60 -12.14 25.87
N ARG A 388 12.84 -12.56 25.63
CA ARG A 388 14.03 -11.97 26.24
C ARG A 388 14.55 -10.73 25.53
N TYR A 389 14.61 -10.73 24.19
CA TYR A 389 15.32 -9.70 23.43
C TYR A 389 14.44 -8.83 22.52
N PHE A 390 13.22 -9.28 22.20
CA PHE A 390 12.28 -8.59 21.30
C PHE A 390 10.86 -8.60 21.89
N THR A 391 10.75 -8.31 23.20
CA THR A 391 9.50 -8.50 23.96
C THR A 391 8.34 -7.74 23.31
N GLY A 392 7.25 -8.45 23.01
CA GLY A 392 6.04 -7.88 22.40
C GLY A 392 5.89 -8.20 20.90
N THR A 393 6.97 -8.61 20.22
CA THR A 393 6.91 -8.98 18.80
C THR A 393 6.14 -10.30 18.59
N PRO A 394 5.13 -10.35 17.72
CA PRO A 394 4.46 -11.59 17.36
C PRO A 394 5.41 -12.58 16.68
N SER A 395 5.41 -13.85 17.12
CA SER A 395 6.09 -14.95 16.43
C SER A 395 5.27 -16.22 16.50
N ARG A 396 4.37 -16.38 15.53
CA ARG A 396 3.38 -17.47 15.47
C ARG A 396 3.98 -18.81 15.05
N VAL A 397 5.08 -18.75 14.30
CA VAL A 397 5.87 -19.91 13.88
C VAL A 397 7.20 -19.78 14.61
N GLU A 398 7.36 -20.58 15.66
CA GLU A 398 8.61 -20.67 16.42
C GLU A 398 9.76 -21.13 15.53
N GLY A 399 10.98 -21.19 16.04
CA GLY A 399 12.11 -21.67 15.25
C GLY A 399 13.42 -21.59 16.01
N ILE A 400 14.36 -20.81 15.49
CA ILE A 400 15.70 -20.73 16.04
C ILE A 400 15.73 -19.97 17.37
N GLY A 401 16.68 -20.35 18.24
CA GLY A 401 17.02 -19.66 19.46
C GLY A 401 18.34 -18.90 19.37
N ILE A 402 18.87 -18.49 20.52
CA ILE A 402 20.12 -17.72 20.61
C ILE A 402 21.33 -18.49 20.08
N LEU A 403 21.35 -19.81 20.27
CA LEU A 403 22.45 -20.68 19.84
C LEU A 403 22.55 -20.74 18.31
N GLU A 404 21.44 -20.94 17.61
CA GLU A 404 21.45 -20.98 16.15
C GLU A 404 21.76 -19.62 15.53
N VAL A 405 21.35 -18.50 16.18
CA VAL A 405 21.77 -17.15 15.77
C VAL A 405 23.29 -16.98 15.89
N GLY A 406 23.88 -17.52 16.97
CA GLY A 406 25.33 -17.60 17.18
C GLY A 406 26.01 -18.40 16.07
N GLU A 407 25.48 -19.58 15.75
CA GLU A 407 26.03 -20.44 14.69
C GLU A 407 25.90 -19.81 13.30
N GLU A 408 24.79 -19.13 12.95
CA GLU A 408 24.68 -18.37 11.69
C GLU A 408 25.77 -17.30 11.58
N THR A 409 26.05 -16.62 12.68
CA THR A 409 27.09 -15.58 12.75
C THR A 409 28.48 -16.17 12.61
N LEU A 410 28.78 -17.26 13.32
CA LEU A 410 30.08 -17.93 13.26
C LEU A 410 30.33 -18.63 11.92
N ARG A 411 29.29 -19.08 11.21
CA ARG A 411 29.45 -19.62 9.84
C ARG A 411 29.92 -18.57 8.85
N ARG A 412 29.30 -17.39 8.87
CA ARG A 412 29.72 -16.25 8.04
C ARG A 412 31.14 -15.79 8.39
N HIS A 413 31.41 -15.72 9.70
CA HIS A 413 32.72 -15.34 10.21
C HIS A 413 33.81 -16.33 9.77
N ARG A 414 33.61 -17.63 9.95
CA ARG A 414 34.56 -18.68 9.47
C ARG A 414 34.87 -18.53 7.99
N GLN A 415 33.86 -18.37 7.14
CA GLN A 415 34.05 -18.13 5.70
C GLN A 415 34.91 -16.88 5.42
N ALA A 416 34.79 -15.84 6.24
CA ALA A 416 35.54 -14.60 6.11
C ALA A 416 37.01 -14.68 6.61
N TYR A 417 37.34 -15.64 7.47
CA TYR A 417 38.69 -15.79 8.05
C TYR A 417 39.41 -17.06 7.61
N GLU A 418 38.75 -17.97 6.90
CA GLU A 418 39.41 -19.10 6.25
C GLU A 418 40.47 -18.61 5.23
N PRO A 419 41.66 -19.26 5.19
CA PRO A 419 42.70 -18.96 4.22
C PRO A 419 42.21 -19.18 2.79
N ALA A 420 42.26 -18.14 1.95
CA ALA A 420 41.85 -18.21 0.56
C ALA A 420 42.91 -17.55 -0.34
N PRO A 421 43.32 -18.18 -1.48
CA PRO A 421 44.30 -17.61 -2.40
C PRO A 421 43.85 -16.27 -3.01
N LEU A 422 42.55 -16.14 -3.27
CA LEU A 422 41.92 -14.92 -3.76
C LEU A 422 40.59 -14.74 -3.02
N ARG A 423 40.43 -13.61 -2.33
CA ARG A 423 39.22 -13.33 -1.54
C ARG A 423 38.20 -12.59 -2.40
N GLN A 424 37.06 -13.23 -2.64
CA GLN A 424 35.95 -12.66 -3.40
C GLN A 424 34.64 -12.75 -2.59
N LEU A 425 33.77 -11.76 -2.77
CA LEU A 425 32.42 -11.81 -2.23
C LEU A 425 31.61 -12.90 -2.94
N ASP A 426 30.64 -13.46 -2.21
CA ASP A 426 29.67 -14.38 -2.81
C ASP A 426 28.89 -13.69 -3.94
N PHE A 427 28.61 -14.40 -5.02
CA PHE A 427 27.85 -13.85 -6.15
C PHE A 427 26.39 -13.53 -5.79
N GLY A 428 25.89 -14.05 -4.67
CA GLY A 428 24.50 -13.96 -4.25
C GLY A 428 23.62 -14.98 -4.97
N GLY A 429 22.38 -14.60 -5.22
CA GLY A 429 21.34 -15.46 -5.78
C GLY A 429 20.04 -15.39 -5.00
N GLU A 430 19.81 -14.31 -4.26
CA GLU A 430 18.55 -14.05 -3.55
C GLU A 430 17.54 -13.34 -4.46
N ILE A 431 18.02 -12.45 -5.35
CA ILE A 431 17.16 -11.66 -6.23
C ILE A 431 16.93 -12.41 -7.54
N HIS A 432 17.99 -12.94 -8.12
CA HIS A 432 17.95 -13.76 -9.32
C HIS A 432 18.43 -15.18 -9.07
N TYR A 433 17.77 -16.14 -9.71
CA TYR A 433 18.22 -17.53 -9.72
C TYR A 433 19.65 -17.64 -10.25
N ARG A 434 20.48 -18.37 -9.50
CA ARG A 434 21.83 -18.79 -9.89
C ARG A 434 22.01 -20.25 -9.50
N ILE A 435 22.77 -20.99 -10.29
CA ILE A 435 23.02 -22.43 -10.07
C ILE A 435 23.67 -22.69 -8.69
N GLN A 436 24.59 -21.82 -8.27
CA GLN A 436 25.27 -21.87 -6.96
C GLN A 436 24.68 -20.85 -5.96
N GLY A 437 23.49 -20.32 -6.23
CA GLY A 437 22.84 -19.27 -5.44
C GLY A 437 21.96 -19.81 -4.31
N GLU A 438 21.09 -18.95 -3.78
CA GLU A 438 19.99 -19.40 -2.91
C GLU A 438 18.99 -20.23 -3.73
N HIS A 439 18.26 -21.11 -3.05
CA HIS A 439 17.22 -21.91 -3.69
C HIS A 439 16.05 -21.03 -4.17
N HIS A 440 15.47 -21.36 -5.34
CA HIS A 440 14.27 -20.73 -5.87
C HIS A 440 13.24 -21.79 -6.28
N ASN A 441 11.99 -21.60 -5.86
CA ASN A 441 10.87 -22.47 -6.25
C ASN A 441 10.53 -22.40 -7.75
N TRP A 442 10.99 -21.36 -8.46
CA TRP A 442 10.95 -21.32 -9.91
C TRP A 442 12.38 -21.38 -10.46
N ASN A 443 12.66 -22.46 -11.17
CA ASN A 443 13.96 -22.74 -11.78
C ASN A 443 13.77 -23.25 -13.22
N PRO A 444 14.85 -23.36 -14.02
CA PRO A 444 14.73 -23.76 -15.41
C PRO A 444 13.97 -25.08 -15.64
N ASP A 445 14.15 -26.07 -14.75
CA ASP A 445 13.53 -27.39 -14.89
C ASP A 445 12.02 -27.34 -14.65
N THR A 446 11.59 -26.70 -13.56
CA THR A 446 10.16 -26.53 -13.24
C THR A 446 9.44 -25.69 -14.29
N ILE A 447 10.08 -24.64 -14.80
CA ILE A 447 9.54 -23.79 -15.88
C ILE A 447 9.37 -24.60 -17.17
N TYR A 448 10.43 -25.32 -17.58
CA TYR A 448 10.43 -26.11 -18.81
C TYR A 448 9.34 -27.19 -18.80
N LYS A 449 9.25 -27.98 -17.71
CA LYS A 449 8.25 -29.06 -17.62
C LYS A 449 6.82 -28.55 -17.61
N LEU A 450 6.53 -27.46 -16.89
CA LEU A 450 5.20 -26.87 -16.89
C LEU A 450 4.78 -26.39 -18.29
N GLN A 451 5.67 -25.68 -18.99
CA GLN A 451 5.41 -25.22 -20.36
C GLN A 451 5.23 -26.37 -21.34
N HIS A 452 6.05 -27.42 -21.24
CA HIS A 452 5.95 -28.59 -22.11
C HIS A 452 4.64 -29.36 -21.88
N ALA A 453 4.32 -29.66 -20.62
CA ALA A 453 3.11 -30.41 -20.25
C ALA A 453 1.83 -29.74 -20.76
N THR A 454 1.73 -28.42 -20.58
CA THR A 454 0.53 -27.64 -20.94
C THR A 454 0.39 -27.45 -22.45
N LYS A 455 1.50 -27.28 -23.17
CA LYS A 455 1.52 -27.19 -24.65
C LYS A 455 1.19 -28.54 -25.32
N ALA A 456 1.77 -29.63 -24.83
CA ALA A 456 1.55 -30.97 -25.39
C ALA A 456 0.26 -31.63 -24.88
N ASN A 457 -0.42 -31.01 -23.92
CA ASN A 457 -1.51 -31.63 -23.14
C ASN A 457 -1.10 -33.01 -22.58
N ASP A 458 0.05 -33.06 -21.91
CA ASP A 458 0.63 -34.31 -21.38
C ASP A 458 0.56 -34.34 -19.83
N PRO A 459 -0.40 -35.11 -19.26
CA PRO A 459 -0.52 -35.29 -17.81
C PRO A 459 0.71 -35.91 -17.17
N LYS A 460 1.48 -36.74 -17.90
CA LYS A 460 2.67 -37.39 -17.36
C LYS A 460 3.78 -36.38 -17.08
N THR A 461 4.10 -35.52 -18.06
CA THR A 461 5.04 -34.41 -17.84
C THR A 461 4.54 -33.46 -16.74
N PHE A 462 3.23 -33.22 -16.63
CA PHE A 462 2.68 -32.43 -15.53
C PHE A 462 2.88 -33.08 -14.16
N ALA A 463 2.69 -34.39 -14.05
CA ALA A 463 2.95 -35.13 -12.81
C ALA A 463 4.44 -35.04 -12.41
N GLU A 464 5.36 -35.09 -13.38
CA GLU A 464 6.79 -34.87 -13.11
C GLU A 464 7.08 -33.43 -12.64
N PHE A 465 6.42 -32.42 -13.23
CA PHE A 465 6.49 -31.04 -12.76
C PHE A 465 5.97 -30.92 -11.32
N SER A 466 4.79 -31.47 -11.02
CA SER A 466 4.21 -31.42 -9.70
C SER A 466 5.09 -32.13 -8.68
N GLN A 467 5.65 -33.29 -9.04
CA GLN A 467 6.61 -34.00 -8.18
C GLN A 467 7.84 -33.14 -7.87
N LEU A 468 8.46 -32.51 -8.88
CA LEU A 468 9.61 -31.63 -8.65
C LEU A 468 9.26 -30.47 -7.73
N VAL A 469 8.15 -29.77 -7.97
CA VAL A 469 7.70 -28.65 -7.12
C VAL A 469 7.36 -29.10 -5.70
N ASN A 470 6.70 -30.24 -5.55
CA ASN A 470 6.31 -30.79 -4.25
C ASN A 470 7.53 -31.29 -3.48
N ASP A 471 8.50 -31.90 -4.15
CA ASP A 471 9.74 -32.36 -3.54
C ASP A 471 10.68 -31.18 -3.23
N GLU A 472 10.70 -30.12 -4.03
CA GLU A 472 11.34 -28.84 -3.69
C GLU A 472 10.67 -28.17 -2.49
N SER A 473 9.34 -28.17 -2.44
CA SER A 473 8.60 -27.66 -1.27
C SER A 473 8.91 -28.49 -0.02
N LYS A 474 9.00 -29.82 -0.13
CA LYS A 474 9.45 -30.73 0.96
C LYS A 474 10.92 -30.53 1.31
N LYS A 475 11.76 -30.11 0.35
CA LYS A 475 13.15 -29.67 0.58
C LYS A 475 13.23 -28.28 1.22
N ARG A 476 12.13 -27.83 1.86
CA ARG A 476 12.10 -26.80 2.91
C ARG A 476 12.19 -25.38 2.33
N ALA A 477 11.29 -25.03 1.41
CA ALA A 477 11.19 -23.66 0.90
C ALA A 477 9.99 -22.87 1.47
N ASN A 478 8.92 -23.55 1.88
CA ASN A 478 7.67 -22.94 2.34
C ASN A 478 7.06 -23.73 3.51
N LEU A 479 6.15 -23.09 4.27
CA LEU A 479 5.53 -23.71 5.45
C LEU A 479 4.68 -24.93 5.07
N ARG A 480 3.92 -24.85 3.97
CA ARG A 480 3.13 -25.97 3.46
C ARG A 480 3.94 -27.21 3.09
N GLY A 481 5.21 -27.06 2.75
CA GLY A 481 6.15 -28.16 2.52
C GLY A 481 6.33 -29.07 3.74
N LEU A 482 6.12 -28.53 4.95
CA LEU A 482 6.23 -29.23 6.23
C LEU A 482 4.94 -29.94 6.67
N LEU A 483 3.85 -29.82 5.88
CA LEU A 483 2.56 -30.41 6.18
C LEU A 483 2.33 -31.69 5.37
N GLU A 484 2.02 -32.79 6.03
CA GLU A 484 1.64 -34.05 5.40
C GLU A 484 0.14 -34.33 5.53
N PHE A 485 -0.39 -35.04 4.53
CA PHE A 485 -1.76 -35.54 4.55
C PHE A 485 -1.88 -36.81 5.41
N LYS A 486 -2.98 -36.91 6.16
CA LYS A 486 -3.44 -38.15 6.80
C LYS A 486 -4.46 -38.82 5.87
N PHE A 487 -3.97 -39.65 4.97
CA PHE A 487 -4.81 -40.40 4.04
C PHE A 487 -5.61 -41.49 4.75
N LEU A 488 -6.74 -41.88 4.14
CA LEU A 488 -7.49 -43.06 4.57
C LEU A 488 -6.70 -44.34 4.25
N PRO A 489 -6.87 -45.41 5.06
CA PRO A 489 -6.34 -46.73 4.71
C PRO A 489 -6.88 -47.22 3.36
N GLU A 490 -8.17 -46.99 3.11
CA GLU A 490 -8.84 -47.28 1.84
C GLU A 490 -9.39 -45.98 1.23
N PRO A 491 -8.80 -45.49 0.12
CA PRO A 491 -9.32 -44.36 -0.64
C PRO A 491 -10.71 -44.64 -1.22
N ILE A 492 -11.52 -43.59 -1.38
CA ILE A 492 -12.74 -43.69 -2.20
C ILE A 492 -12.37 -43.70 -3.69
N PRO A 493 -13.23 -44.25 -4.58
CA PRO A 493 -13.04 -44.12 -6.03
C PRO A 493 -13.02 -42.65 -6.46
N VAL A 494 -12.13 -42.29 -7.40
CA VAL A 494 -12.02 -40.90 -7.87
C VAL A 494 -13.28 -40.46 -8.64
N GLU A 495 -14.02 -41.42 -9.18
CA GLU A 495 -15.30 -41.23 -9.87
C GLU A 495 -16.40 -40.71 -8.94
N GLU A 496 -16.30 -40.97 -7.63
CA GLU A 496 -17.21 -40.41 -6.62
C GLU A 496 -16.88 -38.96 -6.26
N VAL A 497 -15.68 -38.48 -6.60
CA VAL A 497 -15.26 -37.09 -6.37
C VAL A 497 -15.82 -36.21 -7.47
N GLU A 498 -16.31 -35.02 -7.07
CA GLU A 498 -16.82 -34.02 -8.00
C GLU A 498 -15.87 -33.79 -9.19
N SER A 499 -16.45 -33.58 -10.37
CA SER A 499 -15.68 -33.53 -11.61
C SER A 499 -14.70 -32.37 -11.65
N ALA A 500 -13.61 -32.52 -12.41
CA ALA A 500 -12.62 -31.45 -12.59
C ALA A 500 -13.26 -30.16 -13.14
N LYS A 501 -14.33 -30.29 -13.96
CA LYS A 501 -15.12 -29.18 -14.50
C LYS A 501 -15.83 -28.34 -13.43
N GLU A 502 -16.22 -28.93 -12.31
CA GLU A 502 -16.82 -28.18 -11.19
C GLU A 502 -15.74 -27.52 -10.33
N ILE A 503 -14.64 -28.23 -10.09
CA ILE A 503 -13.50 -27.73 -9.31
C ILE A 503 -12.87 -26.48 -9.96
N VAL A 504 -12.65 -26.47 -11.29
CA VAL A 504 -12.02 -25.34 -11.97
C VAL A 504 -12.78 -24.02 -11.82
N LYS A 505 -14.09 -24.04 -11.53
CA LYS A 505 -14.88 -22.83 -11.28
C LYS A 505 -14.45 -22.08 -10.00
N ARG A 506 -13.71 -22.75 -9.11
CA ARG A 506 -13.09 -22.19 -7.90
C ARG A 506 -11.75 -21.54 -8.18
N PHE A 507 -11.22 -21.65 -9.39
CA PHE A 507 -9.93 -21.09 -9.76
C PHE A 507 -10.08 -19.69 -10.35
N THR A 508 -9.17 -18.83 -9.95
CA THR A 508 -9.09 -17.43 -10.37
C THR A 508 -7.70 -17.15 -10.93
N THR A 509 -7.58 -16.49 -12.09
CA THR A 509 -6.29 -15.89 -12.47
C THR A 509 -6.09 -14.59 -11.69
N GLY A 510 -4.91 -14.43 -11.12
CA GLY A 510 -4.58 -13.30 -10.25
C GLY A 510 -4.74 -11.95 -10.96
N ALA A 511 -5.01 -10.92 -10.16
CA ALA A 511 -5.24 -9.55 -10.63
C ALA A 511 -3.95 -8.94 -11.24
N MET A 512 -3.80 -9.01 -12.56
CA MET A 512 -2.61 -8.54 -13.29
C MET A 512 -3.00 -7.47 -14.30
N SER A 513 -2.65 -6.22 -14.03
CA SER A 513 -3.15 -5.09 -14.82
C SER A 513 -2.69 -5.12 -16.29
N PHE A 514 -3.60 -4.81 -17.22
CA PHE A 514 -3.21 -4.34 -18.54
C PHE A 514 -2.27 -3.11 -18.40
N GLY A 515 -1.10 -3.19 -19.04
CA GLY A 515 0.03 -2.28 -18.86
C GLY A 515 1.20 -2.93 -18.14
N SER A 516 0.95 -3.67 -17.06
CA SER A 516 1.97 -4.55 -16.46
C SER A 516 2.27 -5.71 -17.41
N ILE A 517 1.22 -6.39 -17.85
CA ILE A 517 1.25 -7.40 -18.91
C ILE A 517 0.68 -6.84 -20.21
N SER A 518 1.05 -7.46 -21.32
CA SER A 518 0.63 -7.12 -22.67
C SER A 518 -0.86 -7.40 -22.87
N LYS A 519 -1.43 -6.82 -23.93
CA LYS A 519 -2.83 -7.04 -24.30
C LYS A 519 -3.07 -8.52 -24.60
N GLU A 520 -2.14 -9.14 -25.31
CA GLU A 520 -2.19 -10.52 -25.75
C GLU A 520 -2.26 -11.49 -24.57
N ALA A 521 -1.35 -11.35 -23.59
CA ALA A 521 -1.37 -12.15 -22.36
C ALA A 521 -2.68 -11.93 -21.57
N HIS A 522 -3.07 -10.67 -21.38
CA HIS A 522 -4.27 -10.36 -20.60
C HIS A 522 -5.56 -10.91 -21.22
N GLU A 523 -5.72 -10.82 -22.54
CA GLU A 523 -6.89 -11.36 -23.23
C GLU A 523 -6.89 -12.89 -23.27
N THR A 524 -5.70 -13.51 -23.40
CA THR A 524 -5.53 -14.97 -23.39
C THR A 524 -5.99 -15.58 -22.07
N LEU A 525 -5.61 -14.99 -20.94
CA LEU A 525 -6.12 -15.35 -19.60
C LEU A 525 -7.65 -15.24 -19.53
N ALA A 526 -8.22 -14.15 -20.03
CA ALA A 526 -9.68 -13.95 -19.95
C ALA A 526 -10.44 -15.00 -20.76
N ILE A 527 -10.02 -15.27 -21.99
CA ILE A 527 -10.64 -16.29 -22.85
C ILE A 527 -10.56 -17.67 -22.20
N ALA A 528 -9.39 -18.07 -21.71
CA ALA A 528 -9.20 -19.38 -21.09
C ALA A 528 -10.11 -19.58 -19.86
N MET A 529 -10.16 -18.60 -18.96
CA MET A 529 -10.97 -18.71 -17.75
C MET A 529 -12.47 -18.70 -18.07
N ASN A 530 -12.90 -17.90 -19.04
CA ASN A 530 -14.31 -17.88 -19.47
C ASN A 530 -14.73 -19.22 -20.10
N ARG A 531 -13.87 -19.88 -20.89
CA ARG A 531 -14.14 -21.22 -21.43
C ARG A 531 -14.30 -22.27 -20.33
N LEU A 532 -13.55 -22.14 -19.24
CA LEU A 532 -13.63 -23.03 -18.07
C LEU A 532 -14.85 -22.74 -17.17
N GLY A 533 -15.53 -21.59 -17.33
CA GLY A 533 -16.47 -21.08 -16.33
C GLY A 533 -15.78 -20.65 -15.02
N ALA A 534 -14.47 -20.48 -15.07
CA ALA A 534 -13.61 -20.00 -13.99
C ALA A 534 -13.51 -18.47 -14.04
N LYS A 535 -12.62 -17.87 -13.25
CA LYS A 535 -12.59 -16.41 -13.07
C LYS A 535 -11.27 -15.80 -13.53
N SER A 536 -11.34 -14.76 -14.35
CA SER A 536 -10.21 -13.90 -14.67
C SER A 536 -10.37 -12.52 -14.02
N ASN A 537 -9.26 -11.80 -13.80
CA ASN A 537 -9.27 -10.53 -13.10
C ASN A 537 -8.52 -9.44 -13.89
N THR A 538 -9.11 -8.25 -14.01
CA THR A 538 -8.54 -7.10 -14.76
C THR A 538 -7.24 -6.54 -14.18
N GLY A 539 -6.99 -6.75 -12.88
CA GLY A 539 -6.08 -5.89 -12.13
C GLY A 539 -6.47 -4.41 -12.18
N GLU A 540 -5.55 -3.54 -11.81
CA GLU A 540 -5.77 -2.10 -11.66
C GLU A 540 -5.72 -1.32 -12.99
N GLY A 541 -5.72 -2.01 -14.14
CA GLY A 541 -5.39 -1.39 -15.43
C GLY A 541 -6.53 -0.69 -16.15
N GLY A 542 -7.77 -0.82 -15.66
CA GLY A 542 -8.96 -0.66 -16.47
C GLY A 542 -9.13 -1.80 -17.48
N GLU A 543 -10.17 -1.74 -18.28
CA GLU A 543 -10.43 -2.74 -19.32
C GLU A 543 -11.06 -2.07 -20.55
N ASP A 544 -10.64 -2.51 -21.75
CA ASP A 544 -11.18 -2.02 -23.01
C ASP A 544 -12.66 -2.40 -23.14
N PRO A 545 -13.59 -1.44 -23.30
CA PRO A 545 -15.02 -1.71 -23.47
C PRO A 545 -15.35 -2.64 -24.64
N ALA A 546 -14.50 -2.70 -25.66
CA ALA A 546 -14.69 -3.63 -26.78
C ALA A 546 -14.67 -5.10 -26.34
N ARG A 547 -14.05 -5.42 -25.19
CA ARG A 547 -13.99 -6.78 -24.63
C ARG A 547 -15.30 -7.26 -24.02
N PHE A 548 -16.27 -6.36 -23.78
CA PHE A 548 -17.53 -6.71 -23.13
C PHE A 548 -18.49 -7.44 -24.09
N ILE A 549 -18.24 -7.32 -25.39
CA ILE A 549 -18.99 -8.01 -26.43
C ILE A 549 -18.28 -9.35 -26.73
N PRO A 550 -18.99 -10.49 -26.69
CA PRO A 550 -18.44 -11.77 -27.12
C PRO A 550 -17.96 -11.74 -28.58
N LEU A 551 -16.93 -12.53 -28.87
CA LEU A 551 -16.41 -12.71 -30.22
C LEU A 551 -17.37 -13.58 -31.07
N PRO A 552 -17.29 -13.52 -32.41
CA PRO A 552 -18.14 -14.31 -33.29
C PRO A 552 -18.04 -15.84 -33.08
N ASN A 553 -16.92 -16.32 -32.54
CA ASN A 553 -16.71 -17.75 -32.23
C ASN A 553 -17.27 -18.16 -30.86
N GLY A 554 -17.92 -17.25 -30.12
CA GLY A 554 -18.48 -17.51 -28.78
C GLY A 554 -17.52 -17.25 -27.61
N ASP A 555 -16.23 -17.00 -27.87
CA ASP A 555 -15.29 -16.64 -26.80
C ASP A 555 -15.59 -15.25 -26.25
N SER A 556 -15.32 -15.05 -24.96
CA SER A 556 -15.38 -13.74 -24.34
C SER A 556 -14.01 -13.29 -23.86
N LYS A 557 -13.64 -12.05 -24.21
CA LYS A 557 -12.46 -11.37 -23.67
C LYS A 557 -12.76 -10.61 -22.38
N ASN A 558 -14.02 -10.52 -21.94
CA ASN A 558 -14.41 -9.78 -20.75
C ASN A 558 -13.87 -10.50 -19.51
N SER A 559 -13.21 -9.76 -18.61
CA SER A 559 -12.75 -10.33 -17.35
C SER A 559 -13.92 -10.52 -16.40
N TYR A 560 -13.97 -11.66 -15.71
CA TYR A 560 -15.05 -11.99 -14.76
C TYR A 560 -15.05 -11.03 -13.55
N ILE A 561 -13.86 -10.80 -13.01
CA ILE A 561 -13.59 -9.94 -11.87
C ILE A 561 -13.01 -8.62 -12.37
N LYS A 562 -13.58 -7.51 -11.89
CA LYS A 562 -13.08 -6.17 -12.17
C LYS A 562 -12.57 -5.54 -10.88
N GLN A 563 -11.32 -5.10 -10.89
CA GLN A 563 -10.70 -4.54 -9.70
C GLN A 563 -11.03 -3.05 -9.53
N VAL A 564 -11.19 -2.63 -8.28
CA VAL A 564 -11.34 -1.25 -7.84
C VAL A 564 -10.20 -0.99 -6.85
N ALA A 565 -9.17 -0.27 -7.30
CA ALA A 565 -7.96 0.05 -6.52
C ALA A 565 -7.81 1.57 -6.32
N SER A 566 -6.87 2.00 -5.48
CA SER A 566 -6.70 3.39 -5.02
C SER A 566 -6.59 4.46 -6.12
N ALA A 567 -6.07 4.14 -7.31
CA ALA A 567 -6.00 5.14 -8.38
C ALA A 567 -7.29 5.27 -9.21
N ARG A 568 -8.26 4.34 -9.05
CA ARG A 568 -9.51 4.25 -9.82
C ARG A 568 -9.32 4.27 -11.34
N PHE A 569 -8.19 3.76 -11.82
CA PHE A 569 -7.91 3.69 -13.26
C PHE A 569 -8.98 2.86 -13.99
N GLY A 570 -9.61 3.48 -15.00
CA GLY A 570 -10.63 2.85 -15.83
C GLY A 570 -11.94 2.49 -15.11
N VAL A 571 -12.12 2.91 -13.84
CA VAL A 571 -13.32 2.61 -13.06
C VAL A 571 -14.43 3.58 -13.47
N THR A 572 -15.30 3.12 -14.37
CA THR A 572 -16.49 3.85 -14.85
C THR A 572 -17.76 3.06 -14.53
N SER A 573 -18.92 3.70 -14.58
CA SER A 573 -20.21 3.00 -14.44
C SER A 573 -20.35 1.83 -15.43
N HIS A 574 -19.96 2.03 -16.70
CA HIS A 574 -19.98 0.96 -17.71
C HIS A 574 -18.99 -0.18 -17.43
N TYR A 575 -17.82 0.13 -16.86
CA TYR A 575 -16.88 -0.90 -16.39
C TYR A 575 -17.53 -1.73 -15.27
N LEU A 576 -18.10 -1.08 -14.25
CA LEU A 576 -18.66 -1.75 -13.08
C LEU A 576 -19.83 -2.70 -13.41
N VAL A 577 -20.76 -2.30 -14.29
CA VAL A 577 -21.93 -3.12 -14.67
C VAL A 577 -21.57 -4.36 -15.50
N ASN A 578 -20.39 -4.39 -16.12
CA ASN A 578 -19.91 -5.53 -16.91
C ASN A 578 -19.10 -6.55 -16.08
N ALA A 579 -19.07 -6.40 -14.75
CA ALA A 579 -18.44 -7.35 -13.84
C ALA A 579 -19.43 -8.41 -13.33
N LYS A 580 -18.92 -9.60 -13.02
CA LYS A 580 -19.62 -10.58 -12.17
C LYS A 580 -19.13 -10.52 -10.72
N GLU A 581 -17.92 -10.01 -10.51
CA GLU A 581 -17.37 -9.71 -9.19
C GLU A 581 -16.57 -8.41 -9.25
N LEU A 582 -16.72 -7.56 -8.23
CA LEU A 582 -15.98 -6.32 -8.04
C LEU A 582 -14.99 -6.51 -6.89
N GLN A 583 -13.70 -6.44 -7.17
CA GLN A 583 -12.66 -6.66 -6.15
C GLN A 583 -12.09 -5.34 -5.66
N ILE A 584 -12.34 -4.99 -4.40
CA ILE A 584 -11.66 -3.91 -3.69
C ILE A 584 -10.24 -4.38 -3.35
N LYS A 585 -9.24 -3.70 -3.90
CA LYS A 585 -7.83 -4.06 -3.66
C LYS A 585 -7.23 -3.20 -2.55
N MET A 586 -7.24 -3.69 -1.31
CA MET A 586 -6.57 -3.01 -0.20
C MET A 586 -5.05 -3.12 -0.33
N ALA A 587 -4.54 -4.31 -0.63
CA ALA A 587 -3.10 -4.56 -0.71
C ALA A 587 -2.78 -5.71 -1.69
N GLN A 588 -1.49 -5.95 -1.92
CA GLN A 588 -0.96 -7.13 -2.62
C GLN A 588 0.32 -7.62 -1.94
N GLY A 589 0.57 -8.93 -1.95
CA GLY A 589 1.69 -9.53 -1.21
C GLY A 589 3.08 -8.97 -1.53
N ALA A 590 3.33 -8.60 -2.78
CA ALA A 590 4.64 -8.06 -3.19
C ALA A 590 4.96 -6.66 -2.65
N LYS A 591 3.94 -5.90 -2.23
CA LYS A 591 4.05 -4.51 -1.76
C LYS A 591 2.82 -4.07 -0.97
N PRO A 592 2.58 -4.69 0.19
CA PRO A 592 1.50 -4.25 1.06
C PRO A 592 1.83 -2.88 1.68
N GLY A 593 0.79 -2.10 1.98
CA GLY A 593 0.92 -0.72 2.47
C GLY A 593 1.35 0.30 1.40
N GLU A 594 1.40 -0.09 0.12
CA GLU A 594 1.83 0.76 -1.01
C GLU A 594 0.89 0.67 -2.22
N GLY A 595 0.98 1.65 -3.12
CA GLY A 595 0.20 1.71 -4.36
C GLY A 595 0.77 0.89 -5.54
N GLY A 596 -0.11 0.63 -6.53
CA GLY A 596 0.28 0.12 -7.83
C GLY A 596 1.31 1.03 -8.53
N GLN A 597 2.25 0.43 -9.29
CA GLN A 597 3.29 1.18 -10.02
C GLN A 597 3.32 0.71 -11.46
N LEU A 598 3.27 1.65 -12.40
CA LEU A 598 3.50 1.40 -13.82
C LEU A 598 4.53 2.43 -14.34
N PRO A 599 5.74 1.97 -14.74
CA PRO A 599 6.76 2.85 -15.31
C PRO A 599 6.25 3.64 -16.53
N GLY A 600 6.61 4.92 -16.64
CA GLY A 600 6.06 5.83 -17.67
C GLY A 600 6.35 5.36 -19.10
N HIS A 601 7.49 4.73 -19.35
CA HIS A 601 7.85 4.16 -20.65
C HIS A 601 7.00 2.92 -21.04
N LYS A 602 6.14 2.42 -20.15
CA LYS A 602 5.10 1.41 -20.45
C LYS A 602 3.73 2.04 -20.67
N VAL A 603 3.56 3.34 -20.43
CA VAL A 603 2.28 4.03 -20.59
C VAL A 603 2.17 4.55 -22.02
N ASP A 604 1.79 3.65 -22.93
CA ASP A 604 1.48 4.03 -24.31
C ASP A 604 0.12 4.76 -24.42
N GLU A 605 -0.24 5.19 -25.63
CA GLU A 605 -1.50 5.89 -25.90
C GLU A 605 -2.75 5.08 -25.53
N ASN A 606 -2.72 3.74 -25.70
CA ASN A 606 -3.86 2.89 -25.37
C ASN A 606 -4.03 2.76 -23.85
N ILE A 607 -2.93 2.54 -23.13
CA ILE A 607 -2.92 2.44 -21.68
C ILE A 607 -3.35 3.76 -21.06
N ALA A 608 -2.79 4.88 -21.54
CA ALA A 608 -3.20 6.20 -21.10
C ALA A 608 -4.70 6.44 -21.31
N LYS A 609 -5.23 6.08 -22.48
CA LYS A 609 -6.66 6.18 -22.79
C LYS A 609 -7.53 5.39 -21.80
N PHE A 610 -7.24 4.11 -21.58
CA PHE A 610 -8.08 3.27 -20.72
C PHE A 610 -7.95 3.61 -19.22
N ARG A 611 -6.82 4.21 -18.83
CA ARG A 611 -6.61 4.68 -17.47
C ARG A 611 -7.05 6.13 -17.24
N TYR A 612 -7.52 6.85 -18.28
CA TYR A 612 -7.79 8.28 -18.23
C TYR A 612 -6.57 9.07 -17.68
N ALA A 613 -5.41 8.75 -18.24
CA ALA A 613 -4.11 9.28 -17.84
C ALA A 613 -3.37 9.91 -19.03
N THR A 614 -2.16 10.42 -18.78
CA THR A 614 -1.32 11.05 -19.81
C THR A 614 -0.26 10.06 -20.32
N PRO A 615 -0.11 9.89 -21.65
CA PRO A 615 0.91 9.01 -22.23
C PRO A 615 2.34 9.39 -21.81
N GLY A 616 3.18 8.37 -21.60
CA GLY A 616 4.59 8.52 -21.22
C GLY A 616 4.82 8.89 -19.74
N VAL A 617 3.78 9.22 -18.98
CA VAL A 617 3.90 9.63 -17.58
C VAL A 617 3.82 8.43 -16.65
N GLN A 618 4.72 8.36 -15.66
CA GLN A 618 4.72 7.29 -14.68
C GLN A 618 3.46 7.33 -13.80
N LEU A 619 2.83 6.17 -13.60
CA LEU A 619 1.64 6.05 -12.78
C LEU A 619 1.99 5.35 -11.47
N ILE A 620 2.11 6.13 -10.40
CA ILE A 620 2.21 5.65 -9.02
C ILE A 620 0.86 5.93 -8.38
N SER A 621 0.16 4.86 -7.99
CA SER A 621 -1.12 4.97 -7.32
C SER A 621 -0.92 5.46 -5.88
N PRO A 622 -1.89 6.18 -5.29
CA PRO A 622 -1.86 6.46 -3.86
C PRO A 622 -1.77 5.14 -3.07
N PRO A 623 -1.01 5.06 -1.97
CA PRO A 623 -1.06 3.89 -1.09
C PRO A 623 -2.45 3.60 -0.53
N PRO A 624 -3.20 4.60 0.02
CA PRO A 624 -4.54 4.34 0.52
C PRO A 624 -5.59 4.48 -0.57
N HIS A 625 -6.73 3.82 -0.37
CA HIS A 625 -7.98 4.28 -0.93
C HIS A 625 -8.41 5.56 -0.18
N HIS A 626 -8.55 6.69 -0.87
CA HIS A 626 -8.94 7.96 -0.23
C HIS A 626 -10.40 7.97 0.27
N ASP A 627 -11.15 6.92 -0.04
CA ASP A 627 -12.50 6.63 0.45
C ASP A 627 -12.55 5.41 1.39
N ILE A 628 -11.41 4.96 1.92
CA ILE A 628 -11.32 3.93 2.96
C ILE A 628 -10.27 4.33 3.99
N TYR A 629 -10.68 5.03 5.03
CA TYR A 629 -9.83 5.41 6.18
C TYR A 629 -10.16 4.65 7.45
N SER A 630 -11.15 3.76 7.39
CA SER A 630 -11.66 2.94 8.49
C SER A 630 -12.55 1.82 7.95
N ILE A 631 -13.04 0.95 8.84
CA ILE A 631 -13.91 -0.17 8.46
C ILE A 631 -15.29 0.29 7.97
N GLU A 632 -15.83 1.36 8.54
CA GLU A 632 -17.10 1.96 8.13
C GLU A 632 -17.01 2.58 6.73
N ASP A 633 -15.84 3.12 6.37
CA ASP A 633 -15.62 3.64 5.01
C ASP A 633 -15.49 2.49 3.99
N LEU A 634 -14.90 1.35 4.39
CA LEU A 634 -14.92 0.13 3.57
C LEU A 634 -16.36 -0.36 3.35
N ALA A 635 -17.18 -0.39 4.41
CA ALA A 635 -18.58 -0.76 4.31
C ALA A 635 -19.34 0.19 3.35
N GLN A 636 -19.03 1.48 3.38
CA GLN A 636 -19.59 2.45 2.44
C GLN A 636 -19.17 2.15 1.00
N LEU A 637 -17.90 1.83 0.72
CA LEU A 637 -17.48 1.45 -0.64
C LEU A 637 -18.13 0.13 -1.09
N ILE A 638 -18.26 -0.87 -0.23
CA ILE A 638 -18.97 -2.12 -0.56
C ILE A 638 -20.42 -1.80 -0.95
N PHE A 639 -21.08 -0.96 -0.16
CA PHE A 639 -22.43 -0.47 -0.46
C PHE A 639 -22.49 0.28 -1.79
N ASP A 640 -21.54 1.18 -2.08
CA ASP A 640 -21.48 1.91 -3.35
C ASP A 640 -21.32 0.96 -4.55
N LEU A 641 -20.44 -0.04 -4.44
CA LEU A 641 -20.21 -1.02 -5.50
C LEU A 641 -21.43 -1.90 -5.74
N LYS A 642 -22.15 -2.30 -4.69
CA LYS A 642 -23.42 -3.03 -4.80
C LYS A 642 -24.53 -2.21 -5.42
N ASN A 643 -24.59 -0.91 -5.13
CA ASN A 643 -25.51 0.00 -5.81
C ASN A 643 -25.09 0.20 -7.29
N SER A 644 -23.79 0.21 -7.60
CA SER A 644 -23.30 0.36 -8.99
C SER A 644 -23.56 -0.89 -9.85
N ASN A 645 -23.60 -2.08 -9.24
CA ASN A 645 -23.91 -3.33 -9.89
C ASN A 645 -24.54 -4.32 -8.88
N PRO A 646 -25.87 -4.34 -8.78
CA PRO A 646 -26.58 -5.22 -7.84
C PRO A 646 -26.35 -6.72 -8.09
N ASP A 647 -25.97 -7.10 -9.31
CA ASP A 647 -25.78 -8.49 -9.71
C ASP A 647 -24.37 -9.02 -9.36
N ALA A 648 -23.41 -8.14 -9.07
CA ALA A 648 -22.02 -8.52 -8.82
C ALA A 648 -21.77 -8.89 -7.35
N ALA A 649 -20.91 -9.88 -7.13
CA ALA A 649 -20.29 -10.08 -5.81
C ALA A 649 -19.26 -8.97 -5.54
N VAL A 650 -19.04 -8.61 -4.27
CA VAL A 650 -17.95 -7.72 -3.87
C VAL A 650 -16.94 -8.51 -3.05
N SER A 651 -15.67 -8.47 -3.48
CA SER A 651 -14.56 -9.11 -2.79
C SER A 651 -13.54 -8.10 -2.27
N VAL A 652 -12.89 -8.42 -1.15
CA VAL A 652 -11.84 -7.57 -0.56
C VAL A 652 -10.52 -8.34 -0.55
N LYS A 653 -9.51 -7.81 -1.25
CA LYS A 653 -8.17 -8.39 -1.30
C LYS A 653 -7.29 -7.81 -0.20
N LEU A 654 -6.98 -8.65 0.79
CA LEU A 654 -6.09 -8.41 1.92
C LEU A 654 -4.75 -9.16 1.72
N VAL A 655 -3.77 -8.83 2.56
CA VAL A 655 -2.48 -9.52 2.59
C VAL A 655 -2.27 -10.14 3.97
N SER A 656 -1.70 -11.34 3.98
CA SER A 656 -1.37 -12.10 5.18
C SER A 656 -0.37 -11.33 6.05
N GLU A 657 -0.76 -11.11 7.31
CA GLU A 657 0.04 -10.64 8.44
C GLU A 657 -0.70 -11.05 9.73
N VAL A 658 -0.06 -10.92 10.89
CA VAL A 658 -0.74 -11.08 12.17
C VAL A 658 -1.90 -10.08 12.32
N GLY A 659 -3.07 -10.55 12.78
CA GLY A 659 -4.25 -9.72 12.98
C GLY A 659 -5.18 -9.64 11.76
N VAL A 660 -4.79 -10.21 10.61
CA VAL A 660 -5.63 -10.24 9.40
C VAL A 660 -6.96 -10.96 9.63
N GLY A 661 -7.05 -11.92 10.56
CA GLY A 661 -8.30 -12.57 10.90
C GLY A 661 -9.32 -11.62 11.53
N THR A 662 -8.86 -10.70 12.38
CA THR A 662 -9.69 -9.62 12.95
C THR A 662 -10.18 -8.68 11.87
N VAL A 663 -9.30 -8.29 10.94
CA VAL A 663 -9.67 -7.45 9.80
C VAL A 663 -10.70 -8.16 8.91
N ALA A 664 -10.52 -9.46 8.64
CA ALA A 664 -11.45 -10.25 7.85
C ALA A 664 -12.84 -10.39 8.52
N ALA A 665 -12.90 -10.49 9.85
CA ALA A 665 -14.17 -10.43 10.58
C ALA A 665 -14.87 -9.07 10.41
N GLY A 666 -14.11 -7.96 10.45
CA GLY A 666 -14.62 -6.63 10.09
C GLY A 666 -15.15 -6.58 8.66
N VAL A 667 -14.41 -7.11 7.69
CA VAL A 667 -14.79 -7.19 6.26
C VAL A 667 -16.10 -7.97 6.07
N ALA A 668 -16.29 -9.08 6.80
CA ALA A 668 -17.54 -9.84 6.76
C ALA A 668 -18.71 -9.05 7.36
N LYS A 669 -18.50 -8.31 8.45
CA LYS A 669 -19.50 -7.40 9.05
C LYS A 669 -19.78 -6.17 8.18
N ALA A 670 -18.84 -5.76 7.34
CA ALA A 670 -18.99 -4.75 6.31
C ALA A 670 -19.70 -5.27 5.04
N TYR A 671 -20.29 -6.48 5.11
CA TYR A 671 -21.08 -7.11 4.06
C TYR A 671 -20.32 -7.54 2.80
N ALA A 672 -19.00 -7.76 2.86
CA ALA A 672 -18.31 -8.36 1.71
C ALA A 672 -18.79 -9.80 1.45
N ASP A 673 -18.91 -10.20 0.18
CA ASP A 673 -19.29 -11.58 -0.19
C ASP A 673 -18.08 -12.53 -0.20
N LYS A 674 -16.87 -11.97 -0.35
CA LYS A 674 -15.62 -12.73 -0.38
C LYS A 674 -14.45 -11.94 0.20
N VAL A 675 -13.56 -12.61 0.91
CA VAL A 675 -12.24 -12.09 1.31
C VAL A 675 -11.14 -12.92 0.67
N LEU A 676 -10.15 -12.27 0.09
CA LEU A 676 -8.95 -12.90 -0.47
C LEU A 676 -7.76 -12.60 0.45
N ILE A 677 -7.09 -13.65 0.94
CA ILE A 677 -5.85 -13.55 1.71
C ILE A 677 -4.65 -13.88 0.81
N SER A 678 -3.91 -12.85 0.41
CA SER A 678 -2.70 -12.99 -0.40
C SER A 678 -1.45 -13.22 0.47
N GLY A 679 -0.61 -14.18 0.09
CA GLY A 679 0.72 -14.36 0.71
C GLY A 679 1.78 -13.39 0.19
N ASP A 680 2.83 -13.17 0.99
CA ASP A 680 4.02 -12.36 0.68
C ASP A 680 4.69 -12.69 -0.68
N SER A 681 4.67 -13.96 -1.04
CA SER A 681 5.28 -14.51 -2.26
C SER A 681 4.55 -14.14 -3.57
N GLY A 682 3.45 -13.39 -3.50
CA GLY A 682 2.67 -12.92 -4.66
C GLY A 682 3.51 -12.13 -5.68
N GLY A 683 3.19 -12.27 -6.97
CA GLY A 683 3.90 -11.59 -8.07
C GLY A 683 3.59 -10.09 -8.20
N THR A 684 4.48 -9.36 -8.90
CA THR A 684 4.26 -7.95 -9.29
C THR A 684 4.98 -7.60 -10.58
N GLY A 685 4.44 -6.66 -11.35
CA GLY A 685 5.13 -6.11 -12.53
C GLY A 685 6.21 -5.09 -12.18
N ALA A 686 6.04 -4.37 -11.07
CA ALA A 686 6.98 -3.37 -10.56
C ALA A 686 6.72 -3.10 -9.07
N SER A 687 7.77 -3.16 -8.25
CA SER A 687 7.73 -2.89 -6.81
C SER A 687 9.12 -2.58 -6.27
N PRO A 688 9.26 -1.79 -5.19
CA PRO A 688 10.50 -1.73 -4.45
C PRO A 688 10.96 -3.14 -4.02
N LEU A 689 12.25 -3.40 -4.13
CA LEU A 689 12.83 -4.69 -3.80
C LEU A 689 12.66 -5.03 -2.31
N SER A 690 12.80 -4.02 -1.43
CA SER A 690 12.61 -4.17 0.01
C SER A 690 11.22 -4.74 0.35
N SER A 691 10.17 -4.25 -0.32
CA SER A 691 8.80 -4.72 -0.11
C SER A 691 8.58 -6.15 -0.58
N ILE A 692 9.17 -6.55 -1.72
CA ILE A 692 9.08 -7.94 -2.23
C ILE A 692 9.70 -8.93 -1.23
N LYS A 693 10.76 -8.53 -0.52
CA LYS A 693 11.54 -9.42 0.35
C LYS A 693 11.09 -9.40 1.81
N TYR A 694 10.59 -8.26 2.30
CA TYR A 694 10.42 -8.04 3.74
C TYR A 694 9.02 -7.67 4.19
N ALA A 695 8.02 -7.51 3.31
CA ALA A 695 6.68 -7.09 3.72
C ALA A 695 5.63 -8.19 3.51
N GLY A 696 4.77 -8.40 4.52
CA GLY A 696 3.81 -9.52 4.55
C GLY A 696 4.43 -10.86 4.94
N VAL A 697 3.57 -11.85 5.17
CA VAL A 697 3.95 -13.22 5.56
C VAL A 697 3.31 -14.27 4.65
N PRO A 698 3.71 -15.55 4.72
CA PRO A 698 3.10 -16.62 3.95
C PRO A 698 1.58 -16.71 4.15
N TRP A 699 0.86 -17.13 3.11
CA TRP A 699 -0.60 -17.19 3.15
C TRP A 699 -1.10 -18.26 4.12
N GLU A 700 -0.33 -19.31 4.40
CA GLU A 700 -0.70 -20.37 5.33
C GLU A 700 -1.09 -19.80 6.71
N LEU A 701 -0.35 -18.79 7.18
CA LEU A 701 -0.59 -18.12 8.46
C LEU A 701 -1.87 -17.28 8.45
N GLY A 702 -1.98 -16.36 7.50
CA GLY A 702 -3.14 -15.48 7.42
C GLY A 702 -4.44 -16.20 7.06
N LEU A 703 -4.36 -17.26 6.25
CA LEU A 703 -5.51 -18.09 5.88
C LEU A 703 -6.05 -18.84 7.08
N ALA A 704 -5.18 -19.51 7.84
CA ALA A 704 -5.59 -20.23 9.05
C ALA A 704 -6.20 -19.27 10.08
N GLU A 705 -5.54 -18.13 10.34
CA GLU A 705 -6.06 -17.12 11.28
C GLU A 705 -7.41 -16.57 10.82
N THR A 706 -7.58 -16.29 9.53
CA THR A 706 -8.84 -15.82 8.94
C THR A 706 -9.95 -16.85 9.12
N HIS A 707 -9.68 -18.11 8.76
CA HIS A 707 -10.64 -19.19 8.92
C HIS A 707 -11.07 -19.36 10.39
N GLN A 708 -10.09 -19.48 11.29
CA GLN A 708 -10.32 -19.65 12.71
C GLN A 708 -11.15 -18.50 13.29
N THR A 709 -10.77 -17.26 13.00
CA THR A 709 -11.45 -16.07 13.54
C THR A 709 -12.88 -15.95 13.02
N LEU A 710 -13.12 -16.21 11.73
CA LEU A 710 -14.46 -16.14 11.16
C LEU A 710 -15.40 -17.22 11.71
N VAL A 711 -14.87 -18.43 11.97
CA VAL A 711 -15.64 -19.53 12.59
C VAL A 711 -15.97 -19.21 14.03
N LEU A 712 -14.99 -18.75 14.82
CA LEU A 712 -15.17 -18.37 16.23
C LEU A 712 -16.22 -17.26 16.43
N ASN A 713 -16.46 -16.43 15.41
CA ASN A 713 -17.41 -15.31 15.45
C ASN A 713 -18.75 -15.58 14.73
N ASP A 714 -19.01 -16.79 14.25
CA ASP A 714 -20.20 -17.12 13.42
C ASP A 714 -20.38 -16.21 12.19
N LEU A 715 -19.25 -15.87 11.55
CA LEU A 715 -19.21 -15.08 10.32
C LEU A 715 -18.83 -15.90 9.10
N ARG A 716 -18.20 -17.08 9.31
CA ARG A 716 -17.67 -17.91 8.23
C ARG A 716 -18.73 -18.38 7.23
N GLY A 717 -19.97 -18.58 7.69
CA GLY A 717 -21.11 -18.96 6.85
C GLY A 717 -21.56 -17.88 5.84
N ARG A 718 -21.13 -16.61 6.03
CA ARG A 718 -21.63 -15.45 5.28
C ARG A 718 -20.68 -14.95 4.20
N ILE A 719 -19.44 -15.44 4.20
CA ILE A 719 -18.36 -14.92 3.34
C ILE A 719 -17.54 -16.06 2.75
N ARG A 720 -17.20 -15.97 1.46
CA ARG A 720 -16.23 -16.90 0.84
C ARG A 720 -14.80 -16.51 1.18
N VAL A 721 -13.93 -17.49 1.37
CA VAL A 721 -12.50 -17.24 1.59
C VAL A 721 -11.69 -17.72 0.39
N GLU A 722 -10.95 -16.81 -0.24
CA GLU A 722 -9.98 -17.10 -1.31
C GLU A 722 -8.57 -16.93 -0.77
N THR A 723 -7.60 -17.64 -1.34
CA THR A 723 -6.18 -17.36 -1.10
C THR A 723 -5.37 -17.43 -2.39
N ASP A 724 -4.27 -16.67 -2.44
CA ASP A 724 -3.27 -16.71 -3.51
C ASP A 724 -1.85 -16.58 -2.93
N GLY A 725 -0.84 -16.91 -3.73
CA GLY A 725 0.57 -16.81 -3.34
C GLY A 725 1.38 -18.03 -3.77
N GLN A 726 1.90 -17.97 -5.00
CA GLN A 726 2.67 -19.04 -5.63
C GLN A 726 2.04 -20.44 -5.49
N MET A 727 0.74 -20.55 -5.75
CA MET A 727 0.08 -21.83 -5.96
C MET A 727 0.50 -22.40 -7.31
N LYS A 728 0.99 -23.64 -7.31
CA LYS A 728 1.59 -24.30 -8.47
C LYS A 728 0.98 -25.68 -8.75
N THR A 729 0.50 -26.38 -7.74
CA THR A 729 0.07 -27.79 -7.83
C THR A 729 -1.30 -28.04 -7.19
N GLY A 730 -1.94 -29.17 -7.51
CA GLY A 730 -3.16 -29.62 -6.83
C GLY A 730 -2.93 -29.88 -5.33
N ARG A 731 -1.70 -30.19 -4.92
CA ARG A 731 -1.31 -30.27 -3.51
C ARG A 731 -1.39 -28.92 -2.79
N ASP A 732 -0.94 -27.82 -3.41
CA ASP A 732 -1.08 -26.48 -2.82
C ASP A 732 -2.57 -26.15 -2.57
N VAL A 733 -3.42 -26.46 -3.55
CA VAL A 733 -4.87 -26.27 -3.47
C VAL A 733 -5.49 -27.11 -2.35
N ALA A 734 -5.08 -28.38 -2.23
CA ALA A 734 -5.54 -29.26 -1.16
C ALA A 734 -5.17 -28.72 0.23
N ILE A 735 -3.93 -28.26 0.43
CA ILE A 735 -3.52 -27.65 1.71
C ILE A 735 -4.35 -26.39 1.99
N ALA A 736 -4.48 -25.49 1.01
CA ALA A 736 -5.26 -24.27 1.18
C ALA A 736 -6.73 -24.58 1.53
N THR A 737 -7.32 -25.61 0.92
CA THR A 737 -8.68 -26.07 1.24
C THR A 737 -8.79 -26.53 2.69
N LEU A 738 -7.87 -27.39 3.14
CA LEU A 738 -7.86 -27.92 4.51
C LEU A 738 -7.62 -26.83 5.57
N LEU A 739 -6.89 -25.76 5.21
CA LEU A 739 -6.70 -24.58 6.07
C LEU A 739 -7.87 -23.59 6.03
N GLY A 740 -8.85 -23.76 5.13
CA GLY A 740 -10.13 -23.05 5.17
C GLY A 740 -10.54 -22.27 3.91
N ALA A 741 -9.78 -22.35 2.82
CA ALA A 741 -10.12 -21.68 1.56
C ALA A 741 -11.16 -22.44 0.72
N GLU A 742 -11.95 -21.69 -0.06
CA GLU A 742 -12.97 -22.19 -0.99
C GLU A 742 -12.64 -21.88 -2.46
N GLU A 743 -11.81 -20.86 -2.70
CA GLU A 743 -11.38 -20.37 -4.01
C GLU A 743 -9.86 -20.15 -4.02
N PHE A 744 -9.22 -20.25 -5.19
CA PHE A 744 -7.76 -20.31 -5.32
C PHE A 744 -7.26 -19.43 -6.47
N GLY A 745 -6.35 -18.51 -6.14
CA GLY A 745 -5.78 -17.56 -7.08
C GLY A 745 -4.42 -17.99 -7.65
N PHE A 746 -4.26 -17.94 -8.97
CA PHE A 746 -3.05 -18.30 -9.71
C PHE A 746 -2.57 -17.13 -10.56
N ALA A 747 -1.34 -16.64 -10.34
CA ALA A 747 -0.77 -15.52 -11.10
C ALA A 747 0.47 -15.94 -11.90
N THR A 748 1.57 -16.23 -11.21
CA THR A 748 2.86 -16.54 -11.85
C THR A 748 2.82 -17.81 -12.70
N ALA A 749 2.18 -18.88 -12.23
CA ALA A 749 2.09 -20.15 -12.98
C ALA A 749 1.36 -19.96 -14.33
N PRO A 750 0.18 -19.33 -14.41
CA PRO A 750 -0.44 -18.97 -15.68
C PRO A 750 0.46 -18.15 -16.61
N LEU A 751 1.21 -17.16 -16.11
CA LEU A 751 2.17 -16.43 -16.96
C LEU A 751 3.30 -17.32 -17.47
N ILE A 752 3.76 -18.30 -16.69
CA ILE A 752 4.75 -19.29 -17.14
C ILE A 752 4.18 -20.18 -18.23
N VAL A 753 2.92 -20.63 -18.09
CA VAL A 753 2.19 -21.38 -19.11
C VAL A 753 2.07 -20.59 -20.42
N GLU A 754 1.85 -19.27 -20.34
CA GLU A 754 1.85 -18.37 -21.50
C GLU A 754 3.25 -18.16 -22.14
N GLY A 755 4.33 -18.54 -21.44
CA GLY A 755 5.70 -18.50 -21.95
C GLY A 755 6.71 -17.74 -21.09
N CYS A 756 6.36 -17.27 -19.89
CA CYS A 756 7.30 -16.57 -19.01
C CYS A 756 8.47 -17.46 -18.61
N ILE A 757 9.69 -16.92 -18.69
CA ILE A 757 10.95 -17.60 -18.36
C ILE A 757 11.61 -17.04 -17.08
N MET A 758 10.85 -16.33 -16.24
CA MET A 758 11.31 -15.78 -14.95
C MET A 758 12.56 -14.88 -14.99
N MET A 759 12.71 -14.07 -16.05
CA MET A 759 13.85 -13.13 -16.19
C MET A 759 13.80 -11.92 -15.23
N ARG A 760 12.66 -11.66 -14.57
CA ARG A 760 12.47 -10.56 -13.58
C ARG A 760 12.73 -9.13 -14.10
N LYS A 761 12.56 -8.91 -15.40
CA LYS A 761 12.67 -7.60 -16.07
C LYS A 761 11.32 -6.96 -16.42
N CYS A 762 10.24 -7.32 -15.71
CA CYS A 762 8.87 -6.90 -16.06
C CYS A 762 8.69 -5.37 -16.01
N HIS A 763 9.43 -4.72 -15.11
CA HIS A 763 9.44 -3.26 -14.90
C HIS A 763 10.26 -2.50 -15.96
N LEU A 764 11.14 -3.17 -16.72
CA LEU A 764 12.02 -2.54 -17.71
C LEU A 764 11.44 -2.50 -19.13
N ASN A 765 10.23 -3.04 -19.32
CA ASN A 765 9.59 -3.15 -20.64
C ASN A 765 10.33 -4.02 -21.67
N THR A 766 11.32 -4.80 -21.24
CA THR A 766 12.21 -5.59 -22.11
C THR A 766 11.91 -7.10 -22.06
N CYS A 767 10.64 -7.47 -21.84
CA CYS A 767 10.24 -8.88 -21.76
C CYS A 767 10.53 -9.61 -23.09
N PRO A 768 11.39 -10.65 -23.11
CA PRO A 768 11.84 -11.28 -24.37
C PRO A 768 10.75 -12.12 -25.05
N VAL A 769 9.67 -12.46 -24.33
CA VAL A 769 8.59 -13.35 -24.76
C VAL A 769 7.24 -12.63 -24.91
N GLY A 770 7.24 -11.30 -24.94
CA GLY A 770 6.02 -10.53 -25.23
C GLY A 770 4.94 -10.51 -24.14
N ILE A 771 5.24 -10.95 -22.91
CA ILE A 771 4.28 -10.99 -21.80
C ILE A 771 4.27 -9.67 -21.03
N ALA A 772 5.38 -9.30 -20.36
CA ALA A 772 5.41 -8.13 -19.48
C ALA A 772 5.99 -6.88 -20.17
N THR A 773 5.51 -6.58 -21.39
CA THR A 773 6.00 -5.47 -22.22
C THR A 773 4.88 -4.84 -23.05
N GLN A 774 5.02 -3.55 -23.32
CA GLN A 774 4.18 -2.76 -24.22
C GLN A 774 4.91 -2.40 -25.52
N ASP A 775 6.18 -2.80 -25.66
CA ASP A 775 6.91 -2.67 -26.91
C ASP A 775 6.28 -3.55 -27.99
N ALA A 776 5.90 -2.93 -29.12
CA ALA A 776 5.19 -3.61 -30.19
C ALA A 776 6.03 -4.72 -30.86
N THR A 777 7.36 -4.59 -30.89
CA THR A 777 8.26 -5.58 -31.49
C THR A 777 8.39 -6.80 -30.58
N LEU A 778 8.53 -6.59 -29.27
CA LEU A 778 8.60 -7.66 -28.29
C LEU A 778 7.25 -8.36 -28.12
N ARG A 779 6.13 -7.65 -28.20
CA ARG A 779 4.78 -8.24 -28.15
C ARG A 779 4.51 -9.24 -29.27
N LYS A 780 5.08 -9.04 -30.47
CA LYS A 780 5.01 -10.01 -31.59
C LYS A 780 5.64 -11.37 -31.25
N LYS A 781 6.46 -11.46 -30.20
CA LYS A 781 7.07 -12.71 -29.73
C LYS A 781 6.16 -13.51 -28.77
N PHE A 782 4.99 -12.98 -28.42
CA PHE A 782 4.03 -13.69 -27.59
C PHE A 782 3.48 -14.92 -28.33
N ALA A 783 3.59 -16.09 -27.69
CA ALA A 783 3.18 -17.37 -28.27
C ALA A 783 2.19 -18.15 -27.37
N GLY A 784 1.71 -17.53 -26.28
CA GLY A 784 0.72 -18.14 -25.40
C GLY A 784 -0.62 -18.35 -26.09
N GLN A 785 -1.33 -19.42 -25.74
CA GLN A 785 -2.64 -19.76 -26.29
C GLN A 785 -3.61 -20.13 -25.16
N PRO A 786 -4.92 -19.82 -25.27
CA PRO A 786 -5.90 -20.15 -24.24
C PRO A 786 -5.94 -21.64 -23.89
N GLU A 787 -5.69 -22.52 -24.86
CA GLU A 787 -5.71 -23.98 -24.71
C GLU A 787 -4.67 -24.45 -23.69
N HIS A 788 -3.48 -23.84 -23.67
CA HIS A 788 -2.43 -24.21 -22.72
C HIS A 788 -2.87 -23.96 -21.26
N LEU A 789 -3.59 -22.85 -21.03
CA LEU A 789 -4.13 -22.49 -19.72
C LEU A 789 -5.29 -23.41 -19.33
N VAL A 790 -6.16 -23.75 -20.28
CA VAL A 790 -7.24 -24.72 -20.08
C VAL A 790 -6.66 -26.06 -19.60
N ASN A 791 -5.63 -26.57 -20.28
CA ASN A 791 -4.94 -27.81 -19.89
C ASN A 791 -4.35 -27.69 -18.48
N PHE A 792 -3.65 -26.59 -18.18
CA PHE A 792 -3.06 -26.34 -16.85
C PHE A 792 -4.10 -26.46 -15.72
N PHE A 793 -5.23 -25.76 -15.83
CA PHE A 793 -6.24 -25.77 -14.78
C PHE A 793 -6.93 -27.13 -14.63
N PHE A 794 -7.13 -27.86 -15.73
CA PHE A 794 -7.63 -29.24 -15.64
C PHE A 794 -6.63 -30.18 -14.98
N PHE A 795 -5.32 -30.04 -15.24
CA PHE A 795 -4.31 -30.84 -14.55
C PHE A 795 -4.31 -30.59 -13.03
N ILE A 796 -4.39 -29.32 -12.60
CA ILE A 796 -4.48 -28.97 -11.18
C ILE A 796 -5.76 -29.56 -10.55
N ALA A 797 -6.90 -29.43 -11.23
CA ALA A 797 -8.17 -29.95 -10.74
C ALA A 797 -8.16 -31.48 -10.64
N GLU A 798 -7.59 -32.18 -11.62
CA GLU A 798 -7.49 -33.63 -11.60
C GLU A 798 -6.55 -34.14 -10.50
N GLU A 799 -5.40 -33.46 -10.31
CA GLU A 799 -4.50 -33.75 -9.19
C GLU A 799 -5.21 -33.53 -7.84
N LEU A 800 -6.01 -32.47 -7.70
CA LEU A 800 -6.82 -32.24 -6.50
C LEU A 800 -7.82 -33.38 -6.27
N ARG A 801 -8.53 -33.85 -7.31
CA ARG A 801 -9.49 -34.96 -7.20
C ARG A 801 -8.84 -36.23 -6.68
N GLN A 802 -7.64 -36.55 -7.17
CA GLN A 802 -6.88 -37.70 -6.70
C GLN A 802 -6.50 -37.57 -5.22
N ILE A 803 -6.17 -36.36 -4.75
CA ILE A 803 -5.88 -36.10 -3.33
C ILE A 803 -7.17 -36.20 -2.49
N MET A 804 -8.28 -35.62 -2.95
CA MET A 804 -9.58 -35.69 -2.29
C MET A 804 -10.04 -37.14 -2.11
N ALA A 805 -9.91 -37.97 -3.14
CA ALA A 805 -10.22 -39.40 -3.10
C ALA A 805 -9.42 -40.15 -2.01
N LYS A 806 -8.12 -39.88 -1.92
CA LYS A 806 -7.24 -40.45 -0.88
C LYS A 806 -7.55 -39.95 0.53
N LEU A 807 -8.10 -38.74 0.66
CA LEU A 807 -8.50 -38.16 1.94
C LEU A 807 -9.93 -38.55 2.37
N GLY A 808 -10.74 -39.03 1.43
CA GLY A 808 -12.12 -39.48 1.64
C GLY A 808 -13.19 -38.41 1.43
N PHE A 809 -12.92 -37.37 0.64
CA PHE A 809 -13.87 -36.28 0.38
C PHE A 809 -14.47 -36.38 -1.02
N ARG A 810 -15.79 -36.27 -1.13
CA ARG A 810 -16.49 -36.27 -2.43
C ARG A 810 -16.62 -34.87 -3.02
N THR A 811 -16.69 -33.86 -2.16
CA THR A 811 -16.77 -32.45 -2.57
C THR A 811 -15.73 -31.60 -1.84
N VAL A 812 -15.30 -30.51 -2.48
CA VAL A 812 -14.37 -29.53 -1.91
C VAL A 812 -14.97 -28.93 -0.64
N ASN A 813 -16.29 -28.71 -0.59
CA ASN A 813 -16.97 -28.17 0.59
C ASN A 813 -16.81 -29.06 1.83
N GLU A 814 -16.86 -30.39 1.68
CA GLU A 814 -16.60 -31.33 2.79
C GLU A 814 -15.17 -31.23 3.35
N MET A 815 -14.24 -30.76 2.52
CA MET A 815 -12.80 -30.66 2.80
C MET A 815 -12.42 -29.32 3.45
N VAL A 816 -13.22 -28.26 3.29
CA VAL A 816 -12.88 -26.91 3.80
C VAL A 816 -12.68 -26.92 5.32
N GLY A 817 -11.52 -26.47 5.76
CA GLY A 817 -11.20 -26.33 7.20
C GLY A 817 -10.94 -27.66 7.93
N ARG A 818 -10.79 -28.78 7.20
CA ARG A 818 -10.51 -30.11 7.79
C ARG A 818 -9.04 -30.30 8.18
N VAL A 819 -8.55 -29.42 9.05
CA VAL A 819 -7.16 -29.44 9.57
C VAL A 819 -6.80 -30.76 10.26
N ASP A 820 -7.78 -31.55 10.72
CA ASP A 820 -7.58 -32.88 11.28
C ASP A 820 -6.91 -33.85 10.29
N LYS A 821 -7.05 -33.61 8.98
CA LYS A 821 -6.41 -34.38 7.89
C LYS A 821 -4.97 -33.94 7.59
N LEU A 822 -4.44 -32.98 8.34
CA LEU A 822 -3.04 -32.57 8.26
C LEU A 822 -2.27 -33.03 9.50
N LYS A 823 -0.99 -33.32 9.32
CA LYS A 823 0.00 -33.47 10.40
C LYS A 823 1.28 -32.75 10.00
N VAL A 824 2.03 -32.30 10.99
CA VAL A 824 3.37 -31.76 10.80
C VAL A 824 4.35 -32.92 10.56
N HIS A 825 5.19 -32.80 9.54
CA HIS A 825 6.27 -33.75 9.30
C HIS A 825 7.33 -33.62 10.41
N LYS A 826 7.51 -34.67 11.23
CA LYS A 826 8.39 -34.63 12.43
C LYS A 826 9.87 -34.87 12.13
N ALA A 827 10.25 -35.30 10.93
CA ALA A 827 11.65 -35.54 10.57
C ALA A 827 12.24 -34.29 9.89
N ILE A 828 12.80 -33.36 10.67
CA ILE A 828 13.50 -32.20 10.10
C ILE A 828 14.97 -32.28 10.49
N ASP A 829 15.77 -33.01 9.69
CA ASP A 829 17.24 -33.05 9.79
C ASP A 829 17.92 -31.69 9.50
N HIS A 830 17.15 -30.60 9.34
CA HIS A 830 17.65 -29.24 9.10
C HIS A 830 17.97 -28.52 10.41
N TRP A 831 19.21 -28.06 10.52
CA TRP A 831 19.75 -27.47 11.75
C TRP A 831 18.98 -26.26 12.30
N LYS A 832 18.33 -25.43 11.46
CA LYS A 832 17.49 -24.30 11.90
C LYS A 832 16.02 -24.63 12.11
N ALA A 833 15.51 -25.65 11.42
CA ALA A 833 14.06 -25.89 11.35
C ALA A 833 13.56 -26.91 12.39
N LYS A 834 14.47 -27.44 13.24
CA LYS A 834 14.11 -28.33 14.35
C LYS A 834 13.17 -27.69 15.38
N GLY A 835 13.26 -26.37 15.57
CA GLY A 835 12.43 -25.63 16.53
C GLY A 835 11.11 -25.08 15.96
N LEU A 836 10.75 -25.40 14.71
CA LEU A 836 9.52 -24.90 14.12
C LEU A 836 8.28 -25.55 14.75
N ASP A 837 7.35 -24.72 15.21
CA ASP A 837 6.02 -25.17 15.63
C ASP A 837 4.95 -24.65 14.66
N LEU A 838 4.26 -25.59 14.00
CA LEU A 838 3.12 -25.32 13.10
C LEU A 838 1.78 -25.75 13.73
N SER A 839 1.78 -26.19 14.98
CA SER A 839 0.55 -26.57 15.69
C SER A 839 -0.53 -25.46 15.69
N PRO A 840 -0.21 -24.16 15.79
CA PRO A 840 -1.24 -23.12 15.74
C PRO A 840 -2.01 -23.06 14.41
N LEU A 841 -1.38 -23.45 13.30
CA LEU A 841 -2.05 -23.54 11.99
C LEU A 841 -3.10 -24.66 11.93
N LEU A 842 -2.89 -25.72 12.71
CA LEU A 842 -3.69 -26.94 12.68
C LEU A 842 -4.73 -27.01 13.80
N GLN A 843 -4.89 -25.93 14.58
CA GLN A 843 -5.90 -25.82 15.61
C GLN A 843 -7.28 -25.62 14.99
N ALA A 844 -8.18 -26.57 15.23
CA ALA A 844 -9.59 -26.42 14.90
C ALA A 844 -10.29 -25.55 15.96
N PRO A 845 -11.12 -24.58 15.56
CA PRO A 845 -11.97 -23.83 16.50
C PRO A 845 -12.91 -24.78 17.27
N ASP A 846 -13.01 -24.58 18.58
CA ASP A 846 -13.93 -25.31 19.45
C ASP A 846 -15.32 -24.66 19.41
N VAL A 847 -16.14 -25.08 18.43
CA VAL A 847 -17.50 -24.57 18.18
C VAL A 847 -18.45 -25.72 17.88
N GLY A 848 -19.75 -25.51 18.11
CA GLY A 848 -20.79 -26.51 17.83
C GLY A 848 -20.95 -26.84 16.34
N PRO A 849 -21.53 -28.02 16.00
CA PRO A 849 -21.69 -28.48 14.61
C PRO A 849 -22.62 -27.59 13.76
N GLU A 850 -23.43 -26.75 14.39
CA GLU A 850 -24.29 -25.75 13.74
C GLU A 850 -23.50 -24.59 13.11
N ILE A 851 -22.27 -24.34 13.56
CA ILE A 851 -21.45 -23.25 13.04
C ILE A 851 -20.81 -23.66 11.70
N ALA A 852 -21.15 -22.92 10.66
CA ALA A 852 -20.68 -23.20 9.31
C ALA A 852 -19.16 -22.97 9.17
N ARG A 853 -18.48 -23.87 8.45
CA ARG A 853 -17.04 -23.81 8.16
C ARG A 853 -16.71 -23.24 6.78
N TYR A 854 -17.72 -23.13 5.92
CA TYR A 854 -17.64 -22.57 4.58
C TYR A 854 -18.88 -21.70 4.32
N CYS A 855 -18.91 -20.97 3.21
CA CYS A 855 -20.01 -20.06 2.90
C CYS A 855 -21.28 -20.83 2.54
N VAL A 856 -22.36 -20.63 3.29
CA VAL A 856 -23.65 -21.32 3.12
C VAL A 856 -24.81 -20.37 2.85
N GLN A 857 -24.62 -19.07 3.08
CA GLN A 857 -25.64 -18.04 2.87
C GLN A 857 -25.07 -16.80 2.18
N LYS A 858 -25.93 -16.07 1.47
CA LYS A 858 -25.58 -14.78 0.87
C LYS A 858 -25.70 -13.65 1.89
N GLN A 859 -24.91 -12.61 1.71
CA GLN A 859 -25.05 -11.36 2.46
C GLN A 859 -26.32 -10.62 2.03
N ASP A 860 -27.00 -10.01 3.00
CA ASP A 860 -28.02 -8.99 2.74
C ASP A 860 -27.34 -7.61 2.70
N HIS A 861 -27.36 -6.99 1.52
CA HIS A 861 -26.72 -5.70 1.26
C HIS A 861 -27.64 -4.50 1.52
N GLY A 862 -28.87 -4.72 2.01
CA GLY A 862 -29.84 -3.66 2.32
C GLY A 862 -30.31 -2.89 1.09
N LEU A 863 -30.25 -3.49 -0.11
CA LEU A 863 -30.56 -2.82 -1.37
C LEU A 863 -32.06 -2.57 -1.57
N ALA A 864 -32.95 -3.27 -0.85
CA ALA A 864 -34.39 -3.15 -1.00
C ALA A 864 -34.91 -1.77 -0.57
N ASP A 865 -34.34 -1.20 0.49
CA ASP A 865 -34.81 0.05 1.11
C ASP A 865 -34.11 1.31 0.58
N VAL A 866 -33.27 1.16 -0.46
CA VAL A 866 -32.52 2.29 -1.03
C VAL A 866 -33.43 3.20 -1.84
N MET A 867 -33.23 4.51 -1.71
CA MET A 867 -33.99 5.55 -2.40
C MET A 867 -34.05 5.36 -3.92
N ASP A 868 -32.98 4.82 -4.51
CA ASP A 868 -32.89 4.59 -5.95
C ASP A 868 -33.93 3.62 -6.50
N ASN A 869 -34.48 2.69 -5.71
CA ASN A 869 -35.58 1.84 -6.19
C ASN A 869 -36.78 2.70 -6.61
N LYS A 870 -37.10 3.71 -5.79
CA LYS A 870 -38.13 4.71 -6.12
C LYS A 870 -37.72 5.57 -7.31
N LEU A 871 -36.46 5.97 -7.42
CA LEU A 871 -35.98 6.76 -8.57
C LEU A 871 -36.10 5.98 -9.88
N ILE A 872 -35.72 4.70 -9.89
CA ILE A 872 -35.83 3.83 -11.05
C ILE A 872 -37.28 3.67 -11.49
N GLU A 873 -38.21 3.49 -10.54
CA GLU A 873 -39.63 3.41 -10.83
C GLU A 873 -40.16 4.70 -11.49
N LEU A 874 -39.86 5.86 -10.88
CA LEU A 874 -40.29 7.16 -11.40
C LEU A 874 -39.63 7.51 -12.75
N CYS A 875 -38.41 7.02 -13.01
CA CYS A 875 -37.66 7.29 -14.22
C CYS A 875 -37.85 6.25 -15.34
N LYS A 876 -38.77 5.28 -15.17
CA LYS A 876 -39.02 4.23 -16.16
C LYS A 876 -39.26 4.75 -17.60
N PRO A 877 -40.04 5.84 -17.83
CA PRO A 877 -40.21 6.37 -19.19
C PRO A 877 -38.89 6.87 -19.82
N ALA A 878 -37.99 7.44 -19.03
CA ALA A 878 -36.65 7.85 -19.49
C ALA A 878 -35.77 6.63 -19.82
N LEU A 879 -35.84 5.58 -19.00
CA LEU A 879 -35.06 4.36 -19.19
C LEU A 879 -35.53 3.52 -20.38
N GLU A 880 -36.83 3.51 -20.71
CA GLU A 880 -37.36 2.69 -21.80
C GLU A 880 -37.44 3.46 -23.11
N LYS A 881 -37.83 4.74 -23.07
CA LYS A 881 -38.18 5.55 -24.25
C LYS A 881 -37.31 6.78 -24.44
N LYS A 882 -36.33 7.04 -23.55
CA LYS A 882 -35.50 8.25 -23.55
C LYS A 882 -36.29 9.56 -23.40
N GLU A 883 -37.48 9.50 -22.79
CA GLU A 883 -38.30 10.67 -22.49
C GLU A 883 -37.64 11.54 -21.41
N LYS A 884 -37.79 12.86 -21.52
CA LYS A 884 -37.25 13.78 -20.52
C LYS A 884 -38.13 13.78 -19.26
N ILE A 885 -37.50 13.64 -18.09
CA ILE A 885 -38.17 13.58 -16.79
C ILE A 885 -37.52 14.59 -15.83
N THR A 886 -38.37 15.31 -15.09
CA THR A 886 -37.96 16.19 -13.99
C THR A 886 -38.68 15.80 -12.72
N LEU A 887 -37.95 15.61 -11.61
CA LEU A 887 -38.48 15.24 -10.29
C LEU A 887 -38.00 16.21 -9.20
N ASP A 888 -38.79 16.36 -8.14
CA ASP A 888 -38.43 17.10 -6.91
C ASP A 888 -38.74 16.22 -5.69
N LEU A 889 -37.71 15.94 -4.86
CA LEU A 889 -37.78 14.98 -3.76
C LEU A 889 -37.02 15.45 -2.50
N PRO A 890 -37.44 15.07 -1.29
CA PRO A 890 -36.66 15.30 -0.09
C PRO A 890 -35.48 14.33 0.02
N ILE A 891 -34.38 14.73 0.69
CA ILE A 891 -33.24 13.84 0.99
C ILE A 891 -32.72 14.06 2.43
N ARG A 892 -32.21 12.99 3.04
CA ARG A 892 -31.58 12.99 4.37
C ARG A 892 -30.24 12.25 4.34
N ASN A 893 -29.42 12.46 5.36
CA ASN A 893 -28.07 11.89 5.45
C ASN A 893 -28.05 10.34 5.42
N VAL A 894 -29.14 9.70 5.85
CA VAL A 894 -29.34 8.25 5.74
C VAL A 894 -29.48 7.75 4.28
N ASN A 895 -29.83 8.63 3.34
CA ASN A 895 -29.94 8.32 1.92
C ASN A 895 -28.56 8.37 1.25
N ARG A 896 -27.84 7.26 1.39
CA ARG A 896 -26.49 7.06 0.87
C ARG A 896 -26.52 6.58 -0.58
N THR A 897 -25.50 6.95 -1.34
CA THR A 897 -25.27 6.46 -2.71
C THR A 897 -26.43 6.74 -3.68
N THR A 898 -27.15 7.84 -3.44
CA THR A 898 -28.34 8.22 -4.22
C THR A 898 -27.95 8.54 -5.66
N GLY A 899 -28.68 7.98 -6.63
CA GLY A 899 -28.51 8.10 -8.08
C GLY A 899 -27.68 6.99 -8.73
N THR A 900 -27.00 6.16 -7.94
CA THR A 900 -26.05 5.17 -8.45
C THR A 900 -26.69 3.93 -9.05
N MET A 901 -27.76 3.37 -8.47
CA MET A 901 -28.47 2.24 -9.10
C MET A 901 -29.22 2.71 -10.35
N LEU A 902 -29.77 3.93 -10.33
CA LEU A 902 -30.36 4.53 -11.53
C LEU A 902 -29.31 4.66 -12.65
N SER A 903 -28.11 5.14 -12.31
CA SER A 903 -26.98 5.18 -13.23
C SER A 903 -26.58 3.79 -13.73
N SER A 904 -26.60 2.78 -12.86
CA SER A 904 -26.33 1.38 -13.24
C SER A 904 -27.28 0.90 -14.34
N LYS A 905 -28.58 1.20 -14.23
CA LYS A 905 -29.58 0.87 -15.28
C LYS A 905 -29.26 1.56 -16.60
N VAL A 906 -28.93 2.85 -16.57
CA VAL A 906 -28.54 3.62 -17.76
C VAL A 906 -27.27 3.02 -18.41
N ALA A 907 -26.23 2.75 -17.63
CA ALA A 907 -24.97 2.20 -18.13
C ALA A 907 -25.14 0.79 -18.72
N LYS A 908 -25.97 -0.06 -18.09
CA LYS A 908 -26.21 -1.43 -18.55
C LYS A 908 -26.98 -1.46 -19.89
N GLN A 909 -27.87 -0.50 -20.11
CA GLN A 909 -28.71 -0.46 -21.30
C GLN A 909 -28.09 0.33 -22.47
N TYR A 910 -27.39 1.43 -22.16
CA TYR A 910 -26.90 2.39 -23.18
C TYR A 910 -25.37 2.49 -23.25
N GLY A 911 -24.65 1.73 -22.43
CA GLY A 911 -23.20 1.71 -22.43
C GLY A 911 -22.58 3.05 -22.00
N LEU A 912 -21.41 3.37 -22.57
CA LEU A 912 -20.69 4.64 -22.31
C LEU A 912 -21.39 5.87 -22.87
N GLU A 913 -22.19 5.73 -23.94
CA GLU A 913 -22.89 6.86 -24.55
C GLU A 913 -24.00 7.42 -23.63
N GLY A 914 -24.60 6.55 -22.81
CA GLY A 914 -25.63 6.93 -21.86
C GLY A 914 -26.89 7.48 -22.54
N LEU A 915 -27.58 8.38 -21.84
CA LEU A 915 -28.73 9.11 -22.33
C LEU A 915 -28.33 10.49 -22.89
N PRO A 916 -29.17 11.11 -23.75
CA PRO A 916 -29.03 12.52 -24.08
C PRO A 916 -28.94 13.39 -22.81
N GLU A 917 -28.30 14.56 -22.94
CA GLU A 917 -28.08 15.44 -21.79
C GLU A 917 -29.40 15.92 -21.18
N ASP A 918 -29.43 15.97 -19.84
CA ASP A 918 -30.59 16.36 -19.03
C ASP A 918 -31.87 15.56 -19.35
N THR A 919 -31.75 14.31 -19.82
CA THR A 919 -32.91 13.41 -19.97
C THR A 919 -33.54 13.10 -18.62
N ILE A 920 -32.74 12.91 -17.56
CA ILE A 920 -33.26 12.75 -16.20
C ILE A 920 -32.71 13.89 -15.35
N THR A 921 -33.60 14.75 -14.84
CA THR A 921 -33.23 15.83 -13.90
C THR A 921 -33.95 15.61 -12.58
N ILE A 922 -33.20 15.48 -11.48
CA ILE A 922 -33.78 15.25 -10.16
C ILE A 922 -33.26 16.32 -9.21
N LYS A 923 -34.19 17.11 -8.67
CA LYS A 923 -33.92 18.06 -7.60
C LYS A 923 -34.17 17.41 -6.25
N PHE A 924 -33.23 17.59 -5.34
CA PHE A 924 -33.32 17.18 -3.95
C PHE A 924 -33.27 18.38 -3.02
N SER A 925 -34.03 18.31 -1.92
CA SER A 925 -33.99 19.30 -0.84
C SER A 925 -33.63 18.63 0.48
N GLY A 926 -32.53 19.04 1.12
CA GLY A 926 -32.07 18.49 2.41
C GLY A 926 -30.57 18.20 2.47
N SER A 927 -30.15 17.28 3.33
CA SER A 927 -28.74 16.91 3.50
C SER A 927 -28.51 15.52 2.90
N ALA A 928 -27.67 15.39 1.87
CA ALA A 928 -27.38 14.09 1.26
C ALA A 928 -26.40 13.26 2.09
N GLY A 929 -26.60 11.95 2.11
CA GLY A 929 -25.65 11.00 2.72
C GLY A 929 -24.34 10.89 1.94
N GLN A 930 -23.50 9.97 2.40
CA GLN A 930 -22.24 9.64 1.71
C GLN A 930 -22.49 9.21 0.27
N SER A 931 -21.54 9.50 -0.62
CA SER A 931 -21.52 9.02 -2.01
C SER A 931 -22.70 9.49 -2.89
N PHE A 932 -23.25 10.68 -2.61
CA PHE A 932 -24.29 11.28 -3.45
C PHE A 932 -23.83 11.43 -4.91
N GLY A 933 -24.57 10.82 -5.85
CA GLY A 933 -24.22 10.83 -7.27
C GLY A 933 -22.98 10.01 -7.62
N ALA A 934 -22.63 8.99 -6.83
CA ALA A 934 -21.50 8.12 -7.17
C ALA A 934 -21.74 7.39 -8.51
N PHE A 935 -20.69 7.30 -9.33
CA PHE A 935 -20.67 6.67 -10.64
C PHE A 935 -21.71 7.18 -11.64
N LEU A 936 -22.24 8.39 -11.46
CA LEU A 936 -23.37 8.91 -12.23
C LEU A 936 -23.09 8.96 -13.74
N SER A 937 -23.94 8.27 -14.51
CA SER A 937 -23.88 8.17 -15.97
C SER A 937 -24.34 9.44 -16.69
N ARG A 938 -23.87 9.60 -17.92
CA ARG A 938 -24.31 10.65 -18.85
C ARG A 938 -25.83 10.64 -19.06
N GLY A 939 -26.40 11.85 -19.05
CA GLY A 939 -27.83 12.12 -19.22
C GLY A 939 -28.63 12.19 -17.92
N ILE A 940 -27.99 11.96 -16.76
CA ILE A 940 -28.57 12.18 -15.44
C ILE A 940 -27.98 13.45 -14.83
N THR A 941 -28.87 14.32 -14.34
CA THR A 941 -28.56 15.58 -13.67
C THR A 941 -29.18 15.57 -12.27
N LEU A 942 -28.33 15.66 -11.25
CA LEU A 942 -28.75 15.73 -9.85
C LEU A 942 -28.52 17.15 -9.33
N ILE A 943 -29.56 17.76 -8.77
CA ILE A 943 -29.54 19.09 -8.18
C ILE A 943 -29.83 18.95 -6.69
N LEU A 944 -29.02 19.53 -5.82
CA LEU A 944 -29.17 19.47 -4.37
C LEU A 944 -29.24 20.88 -3.79
N GLU A 945 -30.43 21.27 -3.32
CA GLU A 945 -30.66 22.46 -2.49
C GLU A 945 -30.46 22.06 -1.01
N GLY A 946 -29.25 22.33 -0.48
CA GLY A 946 -28.85 21.85 0.82
C GLY A 946 -27.34 21.64 0.95
N GLU A 947 -26.93 20.47 1.43
CA GLU A 947 -25.51 20.11 1.64
C GLU A 947 -25.27 18.61 1.43
N SER A 948 -24.02 18.22 1.17
CA SER A 948 -23.62 16.82 1.01
C SER A 948 -22.54 16.43 2.01
N ASN A 949 -22.57 15.18 2.45
CA ASN A 949 -21.46 14.54 3.14
C ASN A 949 -20.33 14.17 2.14
N ASP A 950 -19.42 13.29 2.55
CA ASP A 950 -18.22 12.94 1.78
C ASP A 950 -18.57 12.17 0.49
N TYR A 951 -17.58 12.10 -0.41
CA TYR A 951 -17.63 11.30 -1.64
C TYR A 951 -18.67 11.74 -2.69
N LEU A 952 -19.12 12.99 -2.67
CA LEU A 952 -20.00 13.53 -3.72
C LEU A 952 -19.38 13.28 -5.10
N GLY A 953 -20.15 12.69 -6.01
CA GLY A 953 -19.71 12.39 -7.37
C GLY A 953 -18.49 11.47 -7.45
N LYS A 954 -18.28 10.61 -6.44
CA LYS A 954 -17.24 9.56 -6.47
C LYS A 954 -17.34 8.74 -7.76
N GLY A 955 -16.25 8.65 -8.51
CA GLY A 955 -16.21 7.94 -9.80
C GLY A 955 -17.15 8.50 -10.88
N LEU A 956 -17.47 9.80 -10.85
CA LEU A 956 -18.37 10.45 -11.82
C LEU A 956 -18.06 10.02 -13.26
N SER A 957 -19.11 9.56 -13.97
CA SER A 957 -19.02 8.85 -15.25
C SER A 957 -19.86 9.52 -16.33
N GLY A 958 -19.87 10.86 -16.37
CA GLY A 958 -20.53 11.66 -17.40
C GLY A 958 -21.79 12.41 -16.95
N GLY A 959 -22.31 12.13 -15.75
CA GLY A 959 -23.45 12.86 -15.19
C GLY A 959 -23.11 14.29 -14.75
N LYS A 960 -24.15 15.06 -14.39
CA LYS A 960 -24.04 16.45 -13.92
C LYS A 960 -24.55 16.55 -12.47
N ILE A 961 -23.76 17.16 -11.59
CA ILE A 961 -24.13 17.37 -10.18
C ILE A 961 -24.08 18.86 -9.86
N ILE A 962 -25.16 19.39 -9.27
CA ILE A 962 -25.28 20.79 -8.91
C ILE A 962 -25.65 20.86 -7.42
N VAL A 963 -24.88 21.60 -6.61
CA VAL A 963 -25.15 21.76 -5.17
C VAL A 963 -25.12 23.24 -4.81
N PHE A 964 -26.16 23.71 -4.12
CA PHE A 964 -26.23 25.07 -3.61
C PHE A 964 -26.99 25.11 -2.27
N PRO A 965 -26.69 26.08 -1.40
CA PRO A 965 -27.38 26.20 -0.12
C PRO A 965 -28.85 26.60 -0.31
N PRO A 966 -29.73 26.30 0.65
CA PRO A 966 -31.12 26.75 0.62
C PRO A 966 -31.20 28.28 0.57
N LYS A 967 -32.19 28.81 -0.16
CA LYS A 967 -32.33 30.27 -0.36
C LYS A 967 -32.46 31.08 0.94
N GLN A 968 -32.92 30.45 2.03
CA GLN A 968 -33.09 31.06 3.35
C GLN A 968 -31.84 31.02 4.23
N ALA A 969 -30.69 30.53 3.73
CA ALA A 969 -29.43 30.52 4.48
C ALA A 969 -28.94 31.94 4.78
N LEU A 970 -28.57 32.18 6.04
CA LEU A 970 -28.05 33.48 6.50
C LEU A 970 -26.51 33.57 6.45
N TYR A 971 -25.82 32.43 6.45
CA TYR A 971 -24.37 32.35 6.36
C TYR A 971 -23.87 32.62 4.94
N ALA A 972 -22.61 33.06 4.80
CA ALA A 972 -21.95 33.24 3.51
C ALA A 972 -21.57 31.86 2.92
N PRO A 973 -22.17 31.42 1.79
CA PRO A 973 -21.89 30.10 1.24
C PRO A 973 -20.42 29.90 0.84
N GLU A 974 -19.79 30.94 0.30
CA GLU A 974 -18.39 30.96 -0.15
C GLU A 974 -17.36 30.69 0.97
N GLU A 975 -17.74 30.88 2.23
CA GLU A 975 -16.89 30.63 3.42
C GLU A 975 -17.33 29.39 4.21
N THR A 976 -18.40 28.72 3.76
CA THR A 976 -19.06 27.65 4.50
C THR A 976 -18.90 26.32 3.77
N ILE A 977 -18.61 25.27 4.53
CA ILE A 977 -18.49 23.93 3.97
C ILE A 977 -19.84 23.37 3.52
N LEU A 978 -19.95 23.14 2.21
CA LEU A 978 -21.15 22.64 1.54
C LEU A 978 -21.07 21.15 1.24
N ILE A 979 -19.90 20.69 0.78
CA ILE A 979 -19.67 19.28 0.41
C ILE A 979 -18.50 18.71 1.21
N GLY A 980 -18.56 17.42 1.51
CA GLY A 980 -17.55 16.73 2.30
C GLY A 980 -16.24 16.44 1.55
N ASN A 981 -15.45 15.57 2.17
CA ASN A 981 -14.12 15.14 1.77
C ASN A 981 -14.14 14.22 0.54
N THR A 982 -13.02 14.15 -0.17
CA THR A 982 -12.80 13.18 -1.25
C THR A 982 -13.90 13.25 -2.33
N SER A 983 -14.50 14.43 -2.51
CA SER A 983 -15.50 14.66 -3.55
C SER A 983 -14.84 14.55 -4.93
N LEU A 984 -15.55 13.94 -5.88
CA LEU A 984 -15.12 13.66 -7.26
C LEU A 984 -13.95 12.67 -7.38
N TYR A 985 -13.74 11.85 -6.35
CA TYR A 985 -12.64 10.89 -6.34
C TYR A 985 -12.67 9.93 -7.52
N GLY A 986 -11.62 9.96 -8.34
CA GLY A 986 -11.50 9.07 -9.49
C GLY A 986 -12.51 9.35 -10.61
N GLY A 987 -13.17 10.52 -10.60
CA GLY A 987 -14.12 10.90 -11.64
C GLY A 987 -13.45 10.92 -13.01
N THR A 988 -14.12 10.35 -14.01
CA THR A 988 -13.57 10.18 -15.36
C THR A 988 -14.15 11.18 -16.35
N GLN A 989 -15.42 11.54 -16.20
CA GLN A 989 -16.17 12.43 -17.08
C GLN A 989 -17.34 13.06 -16.32
N GLY A 990 -17.90 14.16 -16.83
CA GLY A 990 -19.08 14.82 -16.25
C GLY A 990 -18.76 16.18 -15.65
N GLU A 991 -19.77 16.77 -15.00
CA GLU A 991 -19.70 18.15 -14.49
C GLU A 991 -20.19 18.26 -13.05
N ALA A 992 -19.56 19.13 -12.26
CA ALA A 992 -19.93 19.42 -10.89
C ALA A 992 -19.88 20.92 -10.57
N TYR A 993 -20.96 21.49 -10.05
CA TYR A 993 -21.05 22.91 -9.71
C TYR A 993 -21.50 23.08 -8.26
N CYS A 994 -20.63 23.59 -7.39
CA CYS A 994 -20.84 23.61 -5.94
C CYS A 994 -20.72 25.03 -5.38
N TYR A 995 -21.83 25.64 -4.97
CA TYR A 995 -21.86 27.00 -4.41
C TYR A 995 -21.55 27.00 -2.91
N GLY A 996 -20.30 26.66 -2.59
CA GLY A 996 -19.71 26.70 -1.25
C GLY A 996 -18.39 25.95 -1.18
N MET A 997 -17.82 25.80 0.01
CA MET A 997 -16.51 25.14 0.18
C MET A 997 -16.61 23.61 0.18
N ALA A 998 -15.61 22.96 -0.41
CA ALA A 998 -15.40 21.52 -0.31
C ALA A 998 -14.48 21.13 0.85
N GLY A 999 -14.59 19.86 1.26
CA GLY A 999 -13.72 19.12 2.15
C GLY A 999 -12.23 19.10 1.78
N GLU A 1000 -11.48 18.29 2.52
CA GLU A 1000 -10.14 17.85 2.15
C GLU A 1000 -10.20 16.96 0.89
N ARG A 1001 -9.12 16.95 0.10
CA ARG A 1001 -8.96 16.06 -1.08
C ARG A 1001 -10.04 16.22 -2.14
N PHE A 1002 -10.53 17.43 -2.34
CA PHE A 1002 -11.43 17.74 -3.45
C PHE A 1002 -10.78 17.40 -4.80
N ALA A 1003 -11.49 16.71 -5.67
CA ALA A 1003 -11.02 16.27 -6.98
C ALA A 1003 -9.75 15.40 -6.94
N VAL A 1004 -9.53 14.66 -5.84
CA VAL A 1004 -8.45 13.67 -5.76
C VAL A 1004 -8.59 12.63 -6.86
N ARG A 1005 -7.51 12.33 -7.58
CA ARG A 1005 -7.52 11.42 -8.73
C ARG A 1005 -8.54 11.78 -9.83
N ASN A 1006 -8.98 13.03 -9.93
CA ASN A 1006 -9.83 13.46 -11.05
C ASN A 1006 -9.11 13.21 -12.39
N SER A 1007 -9.81 12.56 -13.31
CA SER A 1007 -9.27 12.09 -14.58
C SER A 1007 -10.02 12.66 -15.79
N GLY A 1008 -11.03 13.50 -15.58
CA GLY A 1008 -11.77 14.15 -16.68
C GLY A 1008 -13.04 14.90 -16.30
N VAL A 1009 -13.36 15.04 -15.02
CA VAL A 1009 -14.48 15.86 -14.54
C VAL A 1009 -14.17 17.34 -14.67
N ARG A 1010 -15.18 18.12 -15.06
CA ARG A 1010 -15.15 19.58 -15.04
C ARG A 1010 -15.88 20.07 -13.79
N ALA A 1011 -15.19 20.76 -12.90
CA ALA A 1011 -15.76 21.17 -11.61
C ALA A 1011 -15.55 22.66 -11.31
N VAL A 1012 -16.55 23.29 -10.67
CA VAL A 1012 -16.44 24.63 -10.09
C VAL A 1012 -16.84 24.59 -8.62
N VAL A 1013 -16.01 25.16 -7.76
CA VAL A 1013 -16.23 25.22 -6.30
C VAL A 1013 -15.78 26.58 -5.75
N GLU A 1014 -16.37 27.05 -4.66
CA GLU A 1014 -16.01 28.34 -4.04
C GLU A 1014 -14.79 28.27 -3.12
N GLY A 1015 -14.31 27.07 -2.79
CA GLY A 1015 -13.11 26.86 -1.97
C GLY A 1015 -12.89 25.38 -1.66
N THR A 1016 -11.71 25.02 -1.17
CA THR A 1016 -11.35 23.63 -0.85
C THR A 1016 -10.43 23.54 0.36
N GLY A 1017 -10.44 22.40 1.05
CA GLY A 1017 -9.46 22.04 2.08
C GLY A 1017 -8.08 21.69 1.53
N ASP A 1018 -7.27 21.08 2.41
CA ASP A 1018 -5.94 20.57 2.08
C ASP A 1018 -6.04 19.48 0.99
N HIS A 1019 -4.96 19.33 0.20
CA HIS A 1019 -4.82 18.31 -0.85
C HIS A 1019 -5.83 18.42 -2.01
N GLY A 1020 -6.30 19.63 -2.34
CA GLY A 1020 -7.13 19.83 -3.54
C GLY A 1020 -6.38 19.44 -4.83
N CYS A 1021 -7.07 18.75 -5.75
CA CYS A 1021 -6.53 18.24 -7.02
C CYS A 1021 -5.35 17.25 -6.87
N GLU A 1022 -5.21 16.61 -5.71
CA GLU A 1022 -4.16 15.61 -5.47
C GLU A 1022 -4.26 14.44 -6.47
N TYR A 1023 -3.14 14.05 -7.08
CA TYR A 1023 -3.07 13.05 -8.17
C TYR A 1023 -3.99 13.30 -9.37
N MET A 1024 -4.48 14.51 -9.64
CA MET A 1024 -5.32 14.75 -10.82
C MET A 1024 -4.55 14.41 -12.11
N THR A 1025 -5.18 13.65 -13.03
CA THR A 1025 -4.62 13.21 -14.32
C THR A 1025 -5.36 13.75 -15.52
N GLY A 1026 -6.50 14.42 -15.32
CA GLY A 1026 -7.32 15.00 -16.39
C GLY A 1026 -8.50 15.79 -15.83
N GLY A 1027 -9.19 16.51 -16.71
CA GLY A 1027 -10.33 17.36 -16.35
C GLY A 1027 -9.94 18.82 -16.13
N VAL A 1028 -10.92 19.63 -15.71
CA VAL A 1028 -10.74 21.06 -15.44
C VAL A 1028 -11.37 21.41 -14.10
N VAL A 1029 -10.61 21.98 -13.18
CA VAL A 1029 -11.12 22.40 -11.86
C VAL A 1029 -11.00 23.90 -11.72
N VAL A 1030 -12.08 24.59 -11.35
CA VAL A 1030 -12.08 26.02 -11.05
C VAL A 1030 -12.40 26.22 -9.58
N VAL A 1031 -11.53 26.92 -8.87
CA VAL A 1031 -11.71 27.29 -7.46
C VAL A 1031 -11.85 28.80 -7.35
N LEU A 1032 -13.02 29.27 -6.91
CA LEU A 1032 -13.40 30.69 -6.85
C LEU A 1032 -13.10 31.34 -5.49
N GLY A 1033 -12.26 30.71 -4.67
CA GLY A 1033 -11.89 31.22 -3.35
C GLY A 1033 -10.71 30.45 -2.74
N GLN A 1034 -10.68 30.32 -1.41
CA GLN A 1034 -9.50 29.83 -0.71
C GLN A 1034 -9.25 28.33 -0.91
N THR A 1035 -7.97 27.96 -1.00
CA THR A 1035 -7.50 26.57 -0.98
C THR A 1035 -6.80 26.24 0.33
N GLY A 1036 -6.79 24.96 0.73
CA GLY A 1036 -5.87 24.45 1.74
C GLY A 1036 -4.45 24.24 1.21
N ARG A 1037 -3.59 23.67 2.06
CA ARG A 1037 -2.19 23.33 1.78
C ARG A 1037 -2.08 22.15 0.82
N ASN A 1038 -0.89 21.98 0.24
CA ASN A 1038 -0.54 20.86 -0.61
C ASN A 1038 -1.42 20.70 -1.87
N PHE A 1039 -1.94 21.81 -2.38
CA PHE A 1039 -2.75 21.79 -3.60
C PHE A 1039 -1.93 21.25 -4.77
N ALA A 1040 -2.56 20.42 -5.62
CA ALA A 1040 -1.99 19.80 -6.81
C ALA A 1040 -0.80 18.84 -6.57
N ALA A 1041 -0.64 18.32 -5.34
CA ALA A 1041 0.38 17.31 -5.07
C ALA A 1041 0.17 16.06 -5.95
N GLY A 1042 1.21 15.67 -6.69
CA GLY A 1042 1.14 14.54 -7.63
C GLY A 1042 0.23 14.75 -8.86
N MET A 1043 -0.27 15.96 -9.10
CA MET A 1043 -1.07 16.28 -10.28
C MET A 1043 -0.22 16.16 -11.54
N SER A 1044 -0.59 15.23 -12.42
CA SER A 1044 0.19 14.85 -13.60
C SER A 1044 -0.54 15.09 -14.92
N GLY A 1045 -1.80 15.52 -14.88
CA GLY A 1045 -2.58 15.92 -16.05
C GLY A 1045 -3.85 16.69 -15.69
N GLY A 1046 -4.43 17.37 -16.69
CA GLY A 1046 -5.55 18.29 -16.50
C GLY A 1046 -5.09 19.71 -16.14
N VAL A 1047 -6.05 20.61 -15.90
CA VAL A 1047 -5.79 22.03 -15.58
C VAL A 1047 -6.65 22.46 -14.41
N ALA A 1048 -6.06 23.24 -13.49
CA ALA A 1048 -6.84 23.94 -12.46
C ALA A 1048 -6.68 25.46 -12.55
N PHE A 1049 -7.75 26.20 -12.31
CA PHE A 1049 -7.77 27.65 -12.22
C PHE A 1049 -8.16 28.05 -10.80
N VAL A 1050 -7.33 28.84 -10.13
CA VAL A 1050 -7.54 29.25 -8.75
C VAL A 1050 -7.56 30.75 -8.65
N LEU A 1051 -8.63 31.30 -8.04
CA LEU A 1051 -8.73 32.73 -7.75
C LEU A 1051 -7.86 33.08 -6.53
N ASN A 1052 -6.76 33.80 -6.74
CA ASN A 1052 -5.79 34.14 -5.71
C ASN A 1052 -5.91 35.61 -5.25
N GLU A 1053 -7.02 36.00 -4.63
CA GLU A 1053 -7.22 37.39 -4.18
C GLU A 1053 -6.36 37.81 -2.97
N SER A 1054 -5.82 36.84 -2.22
CA SER A 1054 -5.06 37.09 -0.99
C SER A 1054 -3.54 36.91 -1.16
N ASP A 1055 -3.06 36.65 -2.37
CA ASP A 1055 -1.66 36.36 -2.70
C ASP A 1055 -1.01 35.24 -1.87
N LYS A 1056 -1.83 34.31 -1.36
CA LYS A 1056 -1.37 33.19 -0.52
C LYS A 1056 -1.30 31.85 -1.24
N PHE A 1057 -1.89 31.72 -2.44
CA PHE A 1057 -2.00 30.42 -3.12
C PHE A 1057 -0.63 29.79 -3.43
N GLN A 1058 0.36 30.59 -3.83
CA GLN A 1058 1.71 30.10 -4.11
C GLN A 1058 2.32 29.31 -2.95
N SER A 1059 2.15 29.78 -1.71
CA SER A 1059 2.65 29.10 -0.49
C SER A 1059 1.91 27.80 -0.14
N ARG A 1060 0.73 27.59 -0.75
CA ARG A 1060 -0.15 26.44 -0.50
C ARG A 1060 -0.10 25.40 -1.63
N CYS A 1061 0.49 25.75 -2.77
CA CYS A 1061 0.65 24.87 -3.93
C CYS A 1061 1.90 23.98 -3.78
N ASN A 1062 1.78 22.71 -4.16
CA ASN A 1062 2.91 21.78 -4.21
C ASN A 1062 3.56 21.81 -5.61
N PHE A 1063 4.78 22.33 -5.71
CA PHE A 1063 5.51 22.48 -6.99
C PHE A 1063 6.22 21.20 -7.47
N GLY A 1064 5.98 20.04 -6.84
CA GLY A 1064 6.69 18.81 -7.16
C GLY A 1064 6.49 18.31 -8.60
N MET A 1065 5.32 18.58 -9.20
CA MET A 1065 4.99 18.16 -10.59
C MET A 1065 4.27 19.23 -11.41
N VAL A 1066 4.00 20.41 -10.84
CA VAL A 1066 3.22 21.47 -11.48
C VAL A 1066 3.95 22.82 -11.40
N GLU A 1067 3.59 23.71 -12.33
CA GLU A 1067 3.98 25.11 -12.34
C GLU A 1067 2.74 26.02 -12.34
N LEU A 1068 2.94 27.27 -11.94
CA LEU A 1068 1.89 28.29 -11.93
C LEU A 1068 2.07 29.24 -13.11
N GLU A 1069 1.04 29.37 -13.93
CA GLU A 1069 0.98 30.27 -15.06
C GLU A 1069 -0.13 31.31 -14.87
N LYS A 1070 -0.06 32.44 -15.58
CA LYS A 1070 -1.18 33.39 -15.67
C LYS A 1070 -2.11 32.99 -16.81
N VAL A 1071 -3.41 33.28 -16.67
CA VAL A 1071 -4.45 32.96 -17.67
C VAL A 1071 -4.34 33.90 -18.88
N LYS A 1072 -3.44 33.57 -19.83
CA LYS A 1072 -3.13 34.44 -20.98
C LYS A 1072 -3.75 33.95 -22.29
N THR A 1073 -3.86 32.65 -22.50
CA THR A 1073 -4.30 32.10 -23.79
C THR A 1073 -5.80 32.32 -24.00
N ALA A 1074 -6.23 32.51 -25.26
CA ALA A 1074 -7.65 32.69 -25.58
C ALA A 1074 -8.50 31.47 -25.19
N GLU A 1075 -7.94 30.26 -25.32
CA GLU A 1075 -8.58 29.00 -24.95
C GLU A 1075 -8.80 28.89 -23.42
N ASP A 1076 -7.79 29.24 -22.62
CA ASP A 1076 -7.92 29.23 -21.16
C ASP A 1076 -8.97 30.26 -20.71
N LYS A 1077 -8.92 31.49 -21.25
CA LYS A 1077 -9.90 32.55 -20.93
C LYS A 1077 -11.32 32.12 -21.26
N LYS A 1078 -11.53 31.53 -22.44
CA LYS A 1078 -12.84 31.02 -22.87
C LYS A 1078 -13.34 29.91 -21.95
N THR A 1079 -12.49 28.94 -21.63
CA THR A 1079 -12.84 27.80 -20.77
C THR A 1079 -13.23 28.27 -19.38
N LEU A 1080 -12.42 29.15 -18.77
CA LEU A 1080 -12.68 29.70 -17.45
C LEU A 1080 -13.98 30.49 -17.41
N HIS A 1081 -14.18 31.40 -18.37
CA HIS A 1081 -15.41 32.20 -18.45
C HIS A 1081 -16.65 31.31 -18.59
N GLN A 1082 -16.62 30.32 -19.49
CA GLN A 1082 -17.75 29.39 -19.69
C GLN A 1082 -18.10 28.60 -18.44
N MET A 1083 -17.10 28.11 -17.71
CA MET A 1083 -17.33 27.33 -16.49
C MET A 1083 -17.91 28.21 -15.37
N ILE A 1084 -17.43 29.44 -15.21
CA ILE A 1084 -17.96 30.39 -14.22
C ILE A 1084 -19.38 30.84 -14.60
N THR A 1085 -19.65 31.07 -15.89
CA THR A 1085 -21.01 31.35 -16.38
C THR A 1085 -21.96 30.19 -16.07
N SER A 1086 -21.53 28.95 -16.35
CA SER A 1086 -22.35 27.75 -16.06
C SER A 1086 -22.60 27.62 -14.56
N HIS A 1087 -21.58 27.84 -13.74
CA HIS A 1087 -21.71 27.84 -12.28
C HIS A 1087 -22.72 28.88 -11.79
N PHE A 1088 -22.66 30.11 -12.29
CA PHE A 1088 -23.65 31.14 -11.97
C PHE A 1088 -25.06 30.74 -12.40
N MET A 1089 -25.24 30.24 -13.63
CA MET A 1089 -26.54 29.85 -14.16
C MET A 1089 -27.18 28.70 -13.38
N TYR A 1090 -26.37 27.71 -12.96
CA TYR A 1090 -26.88 26.54 -12.23
C TYR A 1090 -27.09 26.78 -10.73
N THR A 1091 -26.27 27.61 -10.10
CA THR A 1091 -26.25 27.75 -8.63
C THR A 1091 -26.74 29.10 -8.12
N GLY A 1092 -26.81 30.12 -8.98
CA GLY A 1092 -27.05 31.50 -8.57
C GLY A 1092 -25.92 32.11 -7.74
N SER A 1093 -24.69 31.58 -7.83
CA SER A 1093 -23.54 32.04 -7.03
C SER A 1093 -23.31 33.55 -7.15
N ARG A 1094 -23.36 34.26 -6.02
CA ARG A 1094 -23.10 35.71 -5.94
C ARG A 1094 -21.65 36.01 -6.27
N ASN A 1095 -20.73 35.16 -5.84
CA ASN A 1095 -19.30 35.31 -6.11
C ASN A 1095 -19.00 35.11 -7.60
N ALA A 1096 -19.59 34.10 -8.24
CA ALA A 1096 -19.47 33.89 -9.68
C ALA A 1096 -20.01 35.09 -10.47
N LYS A 1097 -21.17 35.63 -10.08
CA LYS A 1097 -21.73 36.85 -10.67
C LYS A 1097 -20.76 38.03 -10.56
N ARG A 1098 -20.23 38.28 -9.36
CA ARG A 1098 -19.24 39.35 -9.12
C ARG A 1098 -18.03 39.22 -10.04
N ILE A 1099 -17.52 37.99 -10.22
CA ILE A 1099 -16.37 37.72 -11.09
C ILE A 1099 -16.71 38.01 -12.55
N LEU A 1100 -17.88 37.61 -13.03
CA LEU A 1100 -18.32 37.85 -14.41
C LEU A 1100 -18.57 39.34 -14.68
N ASP A 1101 -19.23 40.04 -13.75
CA ASP A 1101 -19.52 41.48 -13.87
C ASP A 1101 -18.24 42.33 -13.88
N SER A 1102 -17.15 41.84 -13.27
CA SER A 1102 -15.85 42.51 -13.17
C SER A 1102 -14.71 41.72 -13.85
N TRP A 1103 -15.02 41.04 -14.96
CA TRP A 1103 -14.13 40.06 -15.58
C TRP A 1103 -12.70 40.56 -15.84
N GLU A 1104 -12.54 41.74 -16.47
CA GLU A 1104 -11.23 42.29 -16.81
C GLU A 1104 -10.36 42.60 -15.58
N ALA A 1105 -10.98 42.97 -14.46
CA ALA A 1105 -10.29 43.23 -13.19
C ALA A 1105 -9.98 41.94 -12.42
N MET A 1106 -10.81 40.92 -12.58
CA MET A 1106 -10.69 39.65 -11.84
C MET A 1106 -9.79 38.63 -12.54
N LEU A 1107 -9.75 38.62 -13.87
CA LEU A 1107 -8.97 37.67 -14.67
C LEU A 1107 -7.46 37.65 -14.29
N PRO A 1108 -6.77 38.79 -14.06
CA PRO A 1108 -5.36 38.79 -13.65
C PRO A 1108 -5.08 38.12 -12.30
N LYS A 1109 -6.11 38.00 -11.44
CA LYS A 1109 -6.02 37.36 -10.12
C LYS A 1109 -6.13 35.84 -10.18
N PHE A 1110 -6.47 35.27 -11.33
CA PHE A 1110 -6.47 33.82 -11.50
C PHE A 1110 -5.07 33.28 -11.79
N GLU A 1111 -4.76 32.17 -11.14
CA GLU A 1111 -3.57 31.37 -11.40
C GLU A 1111 -3.98 30.04 -12.04
N LYS A 1112 -3.29 29.69 -13.12
CA LYS A 1112 -3.44 28.41 -13.81
C LYS A 1112 -2.38 27.46 -13.26
N VAL A 1113 -2.82 26.34 -12.72
CA VAL A 1113 -1.96 25.23 -12.32
C VAL A 1113 -1.78 24.30 -13.51
N MET A 1114 -0.54 24.14 -13.97
CA MET A 1114 -0.20 23.36 -15.16
C MET A 1114 0.81 22.26 -14.81
N PRO A 1115 0.52 20.97 -15.07
CA PRO A 1115 1.49 19.90 -14.86
C PRO A 1115 2.60 19.94 -15.91
N VAL A 1116 3.85 19.79 -15.47
CA VAL A 1116 5.04 19.95 -16.33
C VAL A 1116 5.09 18.88 -17.43
N ASP A 1117 4.92 17.61 -17.06
CA ASP A 1117 4.92 16.50 -18.03
C ASP A 1117 3.76 16.59 -19.02
N TYR A 1118 2.58 17.00 -18.54
CA TYR A 1118 1.41 17.18 -19.39
C TYR A 1118 1.63 18.29 -20.42
N LYS A 1119 2.19 19.43 -19.99
CA LYS A 1119 2.57 20.53 -20.88
C LYS A 1119 3.56 20.07 -21.95
N ARG A 1120 4.62 19.35 -21.57
CA ARG A 1120 5.59 18.77 -22.52
C ARG A 1120 4.87 17.93 -23.59
N VAL A 1121 3.99 17.02 -23.17
CA VAL A 1121 3.24 16.15 -24.10
C VAL A 1121 2.32 16.95 -25.03
N LEU A 1122 1.63 17.98 -24.53
CA LEU A 1122 0.79 18.85 -25.35
C LEU A 1122 1.62 19.62 -26.40
N GLU A 1123 2.80 20.12 -26.03
CA GLU A 1123 3.69 20.83 -26.94
C GLU A 1123 4.29 19.92 -28.01
N GLU A 1124 4.74 18.71 -27.63
CA GLU A 1124 5.21 17.69 -28.57
C GLU A 1124 4.13 17.30 -29.59
N ARG A 1125 2.88 17.14 -29.13
CA ARG A 1125 1.74 16.87 -30.02
C ARG A 1125 1.46 18.02 -30.97
N LYS A 1126 1.47 19.27 -30.49
CA LYS A 1126 1.33 20.47 -31.34
C LYS A 1126 2.41 20.52 -32.42
N LYS A 1127 3.67 20.23 -32.06
CA LYS A 1127 4.80 20.15 -33.01
C LYS A 1127 4.63 19.05 -34.06
N LYS A 1128 4.21 17.83 -33.65
CA LYS A 1128 3.93 16.72 -34.58
C LYS A 1128 2.81 17.04 -35.57
N VAL A 1129 1.71 17.64 -35.09
CA VAL A 1129 0.59 18.04 -35.96
C VAL A 1129 1.03 19.17 -36.92
N GLY A 1130 1.87 20.10 -36.47
CA GLY A 1130 2.45 21.14 -37.31
C GLY A 1130 3.38 20.57 -38.41
N ALA A 1131 4.22 19.61 -38.06
CA ALA A 1131 5.13 18.94 -39.00
C ALA A 1131 4.44 17.97 -39.99
N SER A 1132 3.23 17.50 -39.69
CA SER A 1132 2.41 16.71 -40.63
C SER A 1132 1.60 17.55 -41.61
N LYS A 1133 1.55 18.87 -41.41
CA LYS A 1133 0.84 19.85 -42.24
C LYS A 1133 1.76 20.75 -43.07
N GLY A 1134 3.07 20.64 -42.87
CA GLY A 1134 4.11 21.21 -43.73
C GLY A 1134 4.80 20.08 -44.48
#